data_AF-A0A286IKZ4-F1
#
_entry.id   AF-A0A286IKZ4-F1
#
_cell.length_a   1.000
_cell.length_b   1.000
_cell.length_c   1.000
_cell.angle_alpha   90.00
_cell.angle_beta   90.00
_cell.angle_gamma   90.00
#
_symmetry.space_group_name_H-M   'P 1'
#
loop_
_entity.id
_entity.type
_entity.pdbx_description
1 polymer ?
#
loop_
_entity_poly.entity_id
_entity_poly.type
_entity_poly.pdbx_seq_one_letter_code
_entity_poly.pdbx_strand_id
1 'polypeptide(L)'
;MKIFNNYTGNAMLNNALMTIEALGKVNSIEEITTDLLLKIYDDKKLLKLNRRLKSYTMLFTKNGPLHNDKTNGEKVYDGLIKKILASFENEGNKTCEISGLKFETSFDDIFKQLLKELKYPDKDIKKKDTTINRNWFPLIGGLGSDAQSLPQAKFTYNIHPICIAILQFLPLSAFLYKGGVLLIDSSNFILSKRLIAEHVKILNERISTKSSSEAIENVKDFSKGNYIQNALNIMDEFEENEYADLNLWSFSNSGTGASCEIDRVPNLLIKKLLKIKINSPSVGLELKRILNRNESAHSFLECLEDNKEWWLLYPNVFGSGKKATDYKGCSIDFLEAYFKAINKDADILNARHISYLISKYKTVSFEKYLGKTDAWNAGEFRIDLFKVLCEAAKNDEWDLDKQISILDNKDSFPVKNQYYQLHKLVHFYYQNEVFESTSNNNEIVSSNASKLCFWLIAMIDEDEKSSSIIKDLQSTQEYKSVSFNGLLLRNASKLELFEILGTLYSYELKSVKFGLNELLHLYYLQKEKKALEFQSLGIDKDFFTHKFYECWANDIKAFSSHYKSYYLAKYKNPATGKLPYEKLNNQISKIPSNTSQFLRWFEEAYQNTNETLKKEQKWDDSLLYNHLGEFSPGLFRFIFKFIAFKDLDTEVQF
;
A
#
# COMPACT_ATOMS: atom_id res chain seq x y z
N MET A 1 12.34 48.49 -11.29
CA MET A 1 10.96 48.17 -10.84
C MET A 1 10.87 46.68 -10.51
N LYS A 2 10.22 46.30 -9.40
CA LYS A 2 9.99 44.87 -9.06
C LYS A 2 8.97 44.29 -10.04
N ILE A 3 9.20 43.06 -10.53
CA ILE A 3 8.27 42.41 -11.47
C ILE A 3 7.24 41.56 -10.72
N PHE A 4 7.71 40.71 -9.80
CA PHE A 4 6.85 39.80 -9.02
C PHE A 4 7.14 39.91 -7.52
N ASN A 5 6.10 39.76 -6.70
CA ASN A 5 6.23 39.65 -5.24
C ASN A 5 6.26 38.19 -4.76
N ASN A 6 5.61 37.29 -5.50
CA ASN A 6 5.51 35.87 -5.19
C ASN A 6 5.65 35.05 -6.47
N TYR A 7 5.97 33.76 -6.33
CA TYR A 7 5.92 32.83 -7.44
C TYR A 7 4.50 32.71 -8.01
N THR A 8 4.43 32.43 -9.31
CA THR A 8 3.21 32.56 -10.13
C THR A 8 2.30 31.34 -10.09
N GLY A 9 2.74 30.26 -9.43
CA GLY A 9 2.08 28.94 -9.50
C GLY A 9 2.26 28.21 -10.84
N ASN A 10 2.78 28.86 -11.88
CA ASN A 10 3.10 28.20 -13.16
C ASN A 10 4.50 27.58 -13.10
N ALA A 11 4.61 26.25 -13.27
CA ALA A 11 5.88 25.53 -13.14
C ALA A 11 6.97 26.03 -14.09
N MET A 12 6.64 26.33 -15.37
CA MET A 12 7.63 26.83 -16.33
C MET A 12 8.16 28.20 -15.94
N LEU A 13 7.26 29.13 -15.59
CA LEU A 13 7.63 30.48 -15.22
C LEU A 13 8.39 30.51 -13.90
N ASN A 14 7.96 29.74 -12.91
CA ASN A 14 8.66 29.61 -11.63
C ASN A 14 10.06 29.02 -11.81
N ASN A 15 10.21 27.97 -12.64
CA ASN A 15 11.53 27.41 -12.93
C ASN A 15 12.43 28.47 -13.56
N ALA A 16 11.94 29.21 -14.57
CA ALA A 16 12.70 30.28 -15.21
C ALA A 16 13.11 31.39 -14.22
N LEU A 17 12.20 31.80 -13.33
CA LEU A 17 12.48 32.77 -12.28
C LEU A 17 13.56 32.25 -11.31
N MET A 18 13.48 31.00 -10.87
CA MET A 18 14.50 30.38 -10.02
C MET A 18 15.85 30.22 -10.75
N THR A 19 15.83 29.98 -12.07
CA THR A 19 17.04 30.04 -12.92
C THR A 19 17.67 31.43 -12.86
N ILE A 20 16.84 32.48 -12.98
CA ILE A 20 17.30 33.88 -12.91
C ILE A 20 17.84 34.20 -11.51
N GLU A 21 17.20 33.74 -10.44
CA GLU A 21 17.71 33.91 -9.08
C GLU A 21 19.12 33.33 -8.93
N ALA A 22 19.31 32.10 -9.41
CA ALA A 22 20.61 31.43 -9.38
C ALA A 22 21.67 32.14 -10.25
N LEU A 23 21.30 32.61 -11.44
CA LEU A 23 22.21 33.33 -12.35
C LEU A 23 22.58 34.72 -11.82
N GLY A 24 21.60 35.43 -11.24
CA GLY A 24 21.75 36.76 -10.66
C GLY A 24 22.34 36.77 -9.25
N LYS A 25 22.42 35.59 -8.60
CA LYS A 25 22.82 35.42 -7.20
C LYS A 25 21.98 36.26 -6.24
N VAL A 26 20.67 36.30 -6.47
CA VAL A 26 19.69 36.98 -5.61
C VAL A 26 18.94 35.95 -4.77
N ASN A 27 18.47 36.36 -3.59
CA ASN A 27 17.87 35.43 -2.62
C ASN A 27 16.33 35.38 -2.73
N SER A 28 15.72 36.43 -3.29
CA SER A 28 14.27 36.56 -3.39
C SER A 28 13.80 36.93 -4.80
N ILE A 29 12.55 36.56 -5.11
CA ILE A 29 11.91 36.86 -6.39
C ILE A 29 11.71 38.37 -6.58
N GLU A 30 11.56 39.11 -5.48
CA GLU A 30 11.37 40.57 -5.50
C GLU A 30 12.60 41.33 -6.03
N GLU A 31 13.78 40.72 -5.94
CA GLU A 31 15.02 41.29 -6.47
C GLU A 31 15.13 41.13 -8.00
N ILE A 32 14.25 40.34 -8.61
CA ILE A 32 14.17 40.19 -10.07
C ILE A 32 13.50 41.43 -10.67
N THR A 33 14.34 42.30 -11.22
CA THR A 33 13.97 43.53 -11.91
C THR A 33 14.31 43.46 -13.40
N THR A 34 13.72 44.32 -14.21
CA THR A 34 14.05 44.45 -15.64
C THR A 34 15.54 44.74 -15.87
N ASP A 35 16.16 45.53 -15.00
CA ASP A 35 17.58 45.87 -15.07
C ASP A 35 18.46 44.65 -14.77
N LEU A 36 18.07 43.84 -13.78
CA LEU A 36 18.76 42.59 -13.49
C LEU A 36 18.63 41.61 -14.67
N LEU A 37 17.44 41.48 -15.26
CA LEU A 37 17.23 40.63 -16.43
C LEU A 37 18.10 41.07 -17.61
N LEU A 38 18.13 42.37 -17.91
CA LEU A 38 18.95 42.91 -19.00
C LEU A 38 20.45 42.69 -18.73
N LYS A 39 20.90 42.92 -17.49
CA LYS A 39 22.27 42.66 -17.07
C LYS A 39 22.66 41.20 -17.27
N ILE A 40 21.86 40.24 -16.78
CA ILE A 40 22.15 38.80 -16.94
C ILE A 40 22.13 38.43 -18.41
N TYR A 41 21.16 38.95 -19.19
CA TYR A 41 21.03 38.71 -20.62
C TYR A 41 22.32 39.09 -21.37
N ASP A 42 22.86 40.27 -21.10
CA ASP A 42 24.07 40.78 -21.74
C ASP A 42 25.34 40.08 -21.20
N ASP A 43 25.49 39.95 -19.89
CA ASP A 43 26.66 39.33 -19.23
C ASP A 43 26.86 37.87 -19.68
N LYS A 44 25.75 37.11 -19.76
CA LYS A 44 25.77 35.70 -20.20
C LYS A 44 25.78 35.56 -21.72
N LYS A 45 25.57 36.65 -22.47
CA LYS A 45 25.37 36.62 -23.94
C LYS A 45 24.26 35.64 -24.32
N LEU A 46 23.10 35.78 -23.66
CA LEU A 46 22.03 34.77 -23.66
C LEU A 46 21.59 34.38 -25.08
N LEU A 47 21.50 35.33 -26.01
CA LEU A 47 21.21 35.07 -27.43
C LEU A 47 22.12 33.99 -28.03
N LYS A 48 23.43 34.13 -27.82
CA LYS A 48 24.44 33.20 -28.38
C LYS A 48 24.36 31.84 -27.70
N LEU A 49 24.08 31.81 -26.39
CA LEU A 49 23.91 30.57 -25.64
C LEU A 49 22.65 29.81 -26.07
N ASN A 50 21.50 30.48 -26.13
CA ASN A 50 20.22 29.90 -26.54
C ASN A 50 20.29 29.27 -27.93
N ARG A 51 21.01 29.89 -28.87
CA ARG A 51 21.22 29.34 -30.22
C ARG A 51 22.01 28.02 -30.22
N ARG A 52 22.86 27.81 -29.21
CA ARG A 52 23.73 26.61 -29.08
C ARG A 52 23.09 25.51 -28.24
N LEU A 53 22.18 25.84 -27.33
CA LEU A 53 21.54 24.90 -26.42
C LEU A 53 20.50 24.05 -27.16
N LYS A 54 20.66 22.71 -27.15
CA LYS A 54 19.62 21.83 -27.70
C LYS A 54 18.29 21.94 -26.95
N SER A 55 18.34 22.18 -25.63
CA SER A 55 17.17 22.35 -24.77
C SER A 55 16.30 23.54 -25.20
N TYR A 56 16.90 24.59 -25.76
CA TYR A 56 16.17 25.73 -26.32
C TYR A 56 15.15 25.28 -27.36
N THR A 57 15.58 24.47 -28.34
CA THR A 57 14.68 23.99 -29.40
C THR A 57 13.63 22.99 -28.91
N MET A 58 13.84 22.35 -27.75
CA MET A 58 12.83 21.50 -27.11
C MET A 58 11.76 22.32 -26.37
N LEU A 59 12.10 23.54 -25.95
CA LEU A 59 11.17 24.48 -25.31
C LEU A 59 10.43 25.35 -26.35
N PHE A 60 11.15 25.90 -27.32
CA PHE A 60 10.67 26.96 -28.23
C PHE A 60 10.64 26.56 -29.72
N THR A 61 10.82 25.28 -30.03
CA THR A 61 10.90 24.73 -31.39
C THR A 61 12.03 25.31 -32.24
N LYS A 62 12.17 24.82 -33.49
CA LYS A 62 13.10 25.39 -34.49
C LYS A 62 12.49 26.49 -35.35
N ASN A 63 11.18 26.74 -35.21
CA ASN A 63 10.43 27.65 -36.07
C ASN A 63 10.46 29.10 -35.57
N GLY A 64 10.97 29.34 -34.35
CA GLY A 64 11.19 30.67 -33.81
C GLY A 64 12.27 31.47 -34.56
N PRO A 65 12.34 32.80 -34.34
CA PRO A 65 13.23 33.68 -35.10
C PRO A 65 14.70 33.33 -34.96
N LEU A 66 15.13 32.77 -33.82
CA LEU A 66 16.53 32.44 -33.57
C LEU A 66 17.09 31.34 -34.49
N HIS A 67 16.25 30.43 -34.99
CA HIS A 67 16.66 29.30 -35.83
C HIS A 67 16.08 29.32 -37.25
N ASN A 68 14.92 29.94 -37.47
CA ASN A 68 14.22 29.91 -38.75
C ASN A 68 14.65 31.05 -39.70
N ASP A 69 14.86 32.26 -39.18
CA ASP A 69 15.23 33.45 -39.97
C ASP A 69 16.74 33.67 -39.95
N LYS A 70 17.44 33.13 -40.96
CA LYS A 70 18.91 33.20 -41.05
C LYS A 70 19.45 34.62 -41.24
N THR A 71 18.65 35.55 -41.76
CA THR A 71 19.11 36.87 -42.18
C THR A 71 18.91 37.91 -41.09
N ASN A 72 17.74 37.90 -40.45
CA ASN A 72 17.36 38.93 -39.48
C ASN A 72 16.89 38.34 -38.13
N GLY A 73 16.84 37.02 -38.00
CA GLY A 73 16.30 36.35 -36.82
C GLY A 73 16.98 36.74 -35.51
N GLU A 74 18.31 36.85 -35.49
CA GLU A 74 19.05 37.29 -34.29
C GLU A 74 18.72 38.73 -33.91
N LYS A 75 18.62 39.65 -34.90
CA LYS A 75 18.29 41.06 -34.64
C LYS A 75 16.87 41.20 -34.10
N VAL A 76 15.93 40.43 -34.66
CA VAL A 76 14.54 40.39 -34.21
C VAL A 76 14.47 39.83 -32.79
N TYR A 77 15.13 38.69 -32.52
CA TYR A 77 15.16 38.09 -31.19
C TYR A 77 15.78 39.04 -30.15
N ASP A 78 16.97 39.57 -30.41
CA ASP A 78 17.67 40.49 -29.48
C ASP A 78 16.85 41.75 -29.21
N GLY A 79 16.36 42.38 -30.28
CA GLY A 79 15.56 43.60 -30.19
C GLY A 79 14.26 43.39 -29.43
N LEU A 80 13.62 42.22 -29.61
CA LEU A 80 12.35 41.93 -28.95
C LEU A 80 12.53 41.75 -27.44
N ILE A 81 13.53 40.97 -27.02
CA ILE A 81 13.81 40.78 -25.59
C ILE A 81 14.13 42.11 -24.92
N LYS A 82 15.05 42.90 -25.50
CA LYS A 82 15.42 44.22 -24.95
C LYS A 82 14.25 45.19 -24.89
N LYS A 83 13.42 45.21 -25.94
CA LYS A 83 12.25 46.09 -25.99
C LYS A 83 11.18 45.71 -24.98
N ILE A 84 10.92 44.41 -24.80
CA ILE A 84 10.01 43.90 -23.77
C ILE A 84 10.49 44.34 -22.38
N LEU A 85 11.78 44.20 -22.09
CA LEU A 85 12.35 44.60 -20.79
C LEU A 85 12.25 46.11 -20.57
N ALA A 86 12.51 46.91 -21.60
CA ALA A 86 12.44 48.37 -21.54
C ALA A 86 10.99 48.91 -21.45
N SER A 87 10.03 48.17 -21.98
CA SER A 87 8.61 48.55 -22.03
C SER A 87 7.78 47.85 -20.94
N PHE A 88 8.41 47.39 -19.86
CA PHE A 88 7.70 46.74 -18.77
C PHE A 88 6.74 47.71 -18.09
N GLU A 89 5.54 47.24 -17.86
CA GLU A 89 4.45 47.92 -17.16
C GLU A 89 3.81 46.91 -16.20
N ASN A 90 3.08 47.39 -15.19
CA ASN A 90 2.33 46.51 -14.29
C ASN A 90 0.92 47.06 -13.99
N GLU A 91 0.42 47.86 -14.92
CA GLU A 91 -0.89 48.52 -14.90
C GLU A 91 -1.50 48.38 -16.30
N GLY A 92 -2.82 48.45 -16.39
CA GLY A 92 -3.55 48.33 -17.65
C GLY A 92 -4.84 47.52 -17.52
N ASN A 93 -5.58 47.47 -18.62
CA ASN A 93 -6.90 46.83 -18.65
C ASN A 93 -6.84 45.31 -18.88
N LYS A 94 -5.71 44.78 -19.37
CA LYS A 94 -5.51 43.34 -19.58
C LYS A 94 -4.88 42.72 -18.35
N THR A 95 -5.22 41.46 -18.07
CA THR A 95 -4.60 40.67 -17.01
C THR A 95 -3.96 39.44 -17.64
N CYS A 96 -2.71 39.16 -17.26
CA CYS A 96 -1.99 37.98 -17.68
C CYS A 96 -2.61 36.74 -17.07
N GLU A 97 -3.09 35.81 -17.88
CA GLU A 97 -3.76 34.59 -17.41
C GLU A 97 -2.79 33.57 -16.82
N ILE A 98 -1.48 33.74 -17.06
CA ILE A 98 -0.43 32.88 -16.52
C ILE A 98 0.10 33.40 -15.18
N SER A 99 0.25 34.71 -15.03
CA SER A 99 1.00 35.32 -13.93
C SER A 99 0.21 36.32 -13.09
N GLY A 100 -0.98 36.72 -13.52
CA GLY A 100 -1.82 37.72 -12.86
C GLY A 100 -1.38 39.17 -13.04
N LEU A 101 -0.25 39.45 -13.70
CA LEU A 101 0.22 40.82 -13.93
C LEU A 101 -0.74 41.60 -14.84
N LYS A 102 -0.90 42.89 -14.59
CA LYS A 102 -1.70 43.77 -15.44
C LYS A 102 -0.84 44.45 -16.50
N PHE A 103 -1.39 44.63 -17.69
CA PHE A 103 -0.71 45.27 -18.81
C PHE A 103 -1.72 45.88 -19.80
N GLU A 104 -1.24 46.77 -20.65
CA GLU A 104 -2.00 47.42 -21.72
C GLU A 104 -1.41 47.07 -23.09
N THR A 105 -0.08 47.19 -23.21
CA THR A 105 0.70 46.97 -24.43
C THR A 105 0.89 45.47 -24.69
N SER A 106 0.34 44.97 -25.80
CA SER A 106 0.44 43.54 -26.12
C SER A 106 1.78 43.17 -26.77
N PHE A 107 2.11 41.87 -26.77
CA PHE A 107 3.28 41.35 -27.46
C PHE A 107 3.26 41.68 -28.96
N ASP A 108 2.09 41.61 -29.60
CA ASP A 108 1.87 41.95 -31.00
C ASP A 108 2.23 43.42 -31.29
N ASP A 109 1.82 44.34 -30.40
CA ASP A 109 2.13 45.76 -30.51
C ASP A 109 3.64 46.01 -30.44
N ILE A 110 4.30 45.42 -29.44
CA ILE A 110 5.77 45.52 -29.25
C ILE A 110 6.49 44.97 -30.48
N PHE A 111 6.07 43.81 -30.98
CA PHE A 111 6.72 43.14 -32.09
C PHE A 111 6.56 43.95 -33.40
N LYS A 112 5.35 44.43 -33.72
CA LYS A 112 5.12 45.30 -34.88
C LYS A 112 5.95 46.59 -34.81
N GLN A 113 6.03 47.20 -33.63
CA GLN A 113 6.84 48.42 -33.44
C GLN A 113 8.33 48.14 -33.66
N LEU A 114 8.85 47.02 -33.14
CA LEU A 114 10.23 46.61 -33.37
C LEU A 114 10.52 46.38 -34.87
N LEU A 115 9.62 45.70 -35.59
CA LEU A 115 9.83 45.45 -37.02
C LEU A 115 9.92 46.74 -37.83
N LYS A 116 9.13 47.76 -37.47
CA LYS A 116 9.23 49.11 -38.06
C LYS A 116 10.58 49.76 -37.77
N GLU A 117 11.06 49.69 -36.53
CA GLU A 117 12.39 50.21 -36.14
C GLU A 117 13.53 49.50 -36.86
N LEU A 118 13.39 48.20 -37.11
CA LEU A 118 14.30 47.40 -37.93
C LEU A 118 14.14 47.62 -39.45
N LYS A 119 13.32 48.60 -39.86
CA LYS A 119 13.08 49.01 -41.27
C LYS A 119 12.50 47.90 -42.16
N TYR A 120 11.66 47.02 -41.60
CA TYR A 120 10.88 46.09 -42.42
C TYR A 120 9.81 46.84 -43.24
N PRO A 121 9.56 46.46 -44.50
CA PRO A 121 8.44 47.01 -45.27
C PRO A 121 7.10 46.67 -44.63
N ASP A 122 6.14 47.62 -44.59
CA ASP A 122 4.81 47.40 -43.99
C ASP A 122 4.07 46.19 -44.55
N LYS A 123 4.27 45.89 -45.84
CA LYS A 123 3.68 44.72 -46.51
C LYS A 123 4.22 43.39 -45.95
N ASP A 124 5.46 43.37 -45.48
CA ASP A 124 6.09 42.19 -44.91
C ASP A 124 5.77 42.04 -43.42
N ILE A 125 5.63 43.17 -42.71
CA ILE A 125 5.15 43.18 -41.32
C ILE A 125 3.75 42.53 -41.23
N LYS A 126 2.84 42.87 -42.16
CA LYS A 126 1.48 42.27 -42.21
C LYS A 126 1.46 40.77 -42.49
N LYS A 127 2.55 40.20 -43.03
CA LYS A 127 2.66 38.76 -43.34
C LYS A 127 3.36 37.96 -42.25
N LYS A 128 4.03 38.61 -41.29
CA LYS A 128 4.68 37.91 -40.17
C LYS A 128 3.64 37.53 -39.13
N ASP A 129 3.78 36.32 -38.59
CA ASP A 129 3.06 35.91 -37.39
C ASP A 129 3.65 36.64 -36.18
N THR A 130 2.92 37.63 -35.68
CA THR A 130 3.26 38.44 -34.51
C THR A 130 2.50 37.99 -33.26
N THR A 131 1.78 36.87 -33.34
CA THR A 131 1.04 36.31 -32.19
C THR A 131 1.96 35.57 -31.23
N ILE A 132 1.50 35.36 -29.99
CA ILE A 132 2.15 34.46 -29.06
C ILE A 132 1.74 33.04 -29.42
N ASN A 133 2.72 32.23 -29.79
CA ASN A 133 2.55 30.82 -30.12
C ASN A 133 3.60 29.97 -29.37
N ARG A 134 3.60 28.67 -29.61
CA ARG A 134 4.53 27.71 -28.99
C ARG A 134 6.02 28.01 -29.16
N ASN A 135 6.40 28.93 -30.06
CA ASN A 135 7.79 29.36 -30.23
C ASN A 135 8.22 30.40 -29.19
N TRP A 136 7.27 31.00 -28.49
CA TRP A 136 7.51 32.05 -27.49
C TRP A 136 7.13 31.58 -26.08
N PHE A 137 6.03 30.84 -25.97
CA PHE A 137 5.56 30.28 -24.71
C PHE A 137 5.18 28.80 -24.92
N PRO A 138 5.88 27.83 -24.30
CA PRO A 138 5.59 26.41 -24.51
C PRO A 138 4.18 26.02 -24.00
N LEU A 139 3.55 25.01 -24.59
CA LEU A 139 2.14 24.59 -24.32
C LEU A 139 1.04 25.58 -24.72
N ILE A 140 1.38 26.72 -25.30
CA ILE A 140 0.38 27.68 -25.80
C ILE A 140 0.14 27.42 -27.29
N GLY A 141 -1.02 26.84 -27.57
CA GLY A 141 -1.51 26.65 -28.93
C GLY A 141 -1.88 27.97 -29.59
N GLY A 142 -1.69 28.04 -30.91
CA GLY A 142 -2.31 29.07 -31.74
C GLY A 142 -3.77 28.68 -32.05
N LEU A 143 -4.64 29.67 -32.25
CA LEU A 143 -6.00 29.46 -32.79
C LEU A 143 -5.89 28.66 -34.10
N GLY A 144 -6.41 27.43 -34.11
CA GLY A 144 -6.36 26.52 -35.27
C GLY A 144 -5.21 25.50 -35.30
N SER A 145 -4.49 25.26 -34.19
CA SER A 145 -3.51 24.17 -34.06
C SER A 145 -3.77 23.26 -32.83
N ASP A 146 -3.23 22.03 -32.87
CA ASP A 146 -3.49 20.91 -31.94
C ASP A 146 -3.35 21.19 -30.43
N ALA A 147 -2.69 22.29 -30.03
CA ALA A 147 -2.54 22.69 -28.64
C ALA A 147 -3.79 23.40 -28.05
N GLN A 148 -4.94 23.32 -28.72
CA GLN A 148 -6.27 23.64 -28.18
C GLN A 148 -7.14 22.38 -27.95
N SER A 149 -6.57 21.33 -27.36
CA SER A 149 -7.33 20.14 -26.92
C SER A 149 -8.14 20.35 -25.63
N LEU A 150 -8.34 21.60 -25.17
CA LEU A 150 -9.44 21.95 -24.27
C LEU A 150 -10.64 22.38 -25.14
N PRO A 151 -11.75 21.61 -25.18
CA PRO A 151 -12.89 21.87 -26.06
C PRO A 151 -13.64 23.21 -25.85
N GLN A 152 -13.15 24.13 -25.02
CA GLN A 152 -13.85 25.36 -24.60
C GLN A 152 -13.07 26.68 -24.79
N ALA A 153 -11.83 26.68 -25.29
CA ALA A 153 -11.06 27.92 -25.44
C ALA A 153 -11.52 28.75 -26.66
N LYS A 154 -12.45 29.68 -26.45
CA LYS A 154 -12.97 30.60 -27.49
C LYS A 154 -12.01 31.75 -27.86
N PHE A 155 -10.98 32.01 -27.04
CA PHE A 155 -10.10 33.17 -27.17
C PHE A 155 -8.62 32.79 -27.02
N THR A 156 -7.73 33.60 -27.56
CA THR A 156 -6.28 33.50 -27.36
C THR A 156 -5.93 33.95 -25.94
N TYR A 157 -4.96 33.29 -25.31
CA TYR A 157 -4.54 33.66 -23.96
C TYR A 157 -3.90 35.05 -23.90
N ASN A 158 -4.29 35.86 -22.92
CA ASN A 158 -3.65 37.13 -22.60
C ASN A 158 -2.40 36.87 -21.76
N ILE A 159 -1.23 37.14 -22.33
CA ILE A 159 0.05 36.91 -21.67
C ILE A 159 0.86 38.20 -21.68
N HIS A 160 1.34 38.58 -20.51
CA HIS A 160 2.20 39.72 -20.38
C HIS A 160 3.53 39.48 -21.11
N PRO A 161 3.99 40.41 -21.97
CA PRO A 161 5.25 40.26 -22.70
C PRO A 161 6.47 39.93 -21.83
N ILE A 162 6.54 40.42 -20.59
CA ILE A 162 7.65 40.16 -19.66
C ILE A 162 7.84 38.66 -19.38
N CYS A 163 6.75 37.88 -19.35
CA CYS A 163 6.82 36.43 -19.17
C CYS A 163 7.58 35.76 -20.34
N ILE A 164 7.44 36.27 -21.56
CA ILE A 164 8.18 35.77 -22.73
C ILE A 164 9.68 35.99 -22.57
N ALA A 165 10.08 37.18 -22.09
CA ALA A 165 11.48 37.49 -21.83
C ALA A 165 12.07 36.63 -20.71
N ILE A 166 11.32 36.44 -19.61
CA ILE A 166 11.74 35.61 -18.48
C ILE A 166 11.93 34.14 -18.88
N LEU A 167 11.02 33.59 -19.70
CA LEU A 167 11.14 32.19 -20.16
C LEU A 167 12.40 31.92 -20.96
N GLN A 168 13.02 32.93 -21.58
CA GLN A 168 14.26 32.75 -22.34
C GLN A 168 15.46 32.33 -21.48
N PHE A 169 15.37 32.44 -20.15
CA PHE A 169 16.40 31.99 -19.22
C PHE A 169 16.25 30.50 -18.85
N LEU A 170 15.04 29.92 -18.96
CA LEU A 170 14.75 28.52 -18.61
C LEU A 170 15.70 27.48 -19.25
N PRO A 171 16.14 27.62 -20.52
CA PRO A 171 17.10 26.69 -21.11
C PRO A 171 18.40 26.53 -20.30
N LEU A 172 18.76 27.51 -19.46
CA LEU A 172 19.97 27.49 -18.64
C LEU A 172 19.88 26.62 -17.37
N SER A 173 18.73 26.01 -17.09
CA SER A 173 18.57 24.97 -16.05
C SER A 173 17.87 23.72 -16.56
N ALA A 174 17.68 23.61 -17.88
CA ALA A 174 16.90 22.56 -18.51
C ALA A 174 17.66 21.22 -18.57
N PHE A 175 17.28 20.29 -17.70
CA PHE A 175 17.71 18.90 -17.73
C PHE A 175 16.68 18.06 -18.49
N LEU A 176 17.02 16.83 -18.87
CA LEU A 176 16.05 15.87 -19.40
C LEU A 176 15.60 14.87 -18.35
N TYR A 177 14.31 14.58 -18.38
CA TYR A 177 13.66 13.54 -17.60
C TYR A 177 12.62 12.86 -18.49
N LYS A 178 12.61 11.52 -18.54
CA LYS A 178 11.69 10.74 -19.42
C LYS A 178 11.59 11.26 -20.87
N GLY A 179 12.71 11.75 -21.42
CA GLY A 179 12.77 12.29 -22.79
C GLY A 179 12.26 13.73 -22.98
N GLY A 180 11.64 14.34 -21.97
CA GLY A 180 11.25 15.75 -21.94
C GLY A 180 12.20 16.62 -21.12
N VAL A 181 12.07 17.94 -21.23
CA VAL A 181 12.68 18.94 -20.36
C VAL A 181 12.07 18.84 -18.97
N LEU A 182 12.92 18.70 -17.96
CA LEU A 182 12.53 18.64 -16.56
C LEU A 182 12.17 20.03 -16.04
N LEU A 183 10.98 20.14 -15.43
CA LEU A 183 10.62 21.25 -14.55
C LEU A 183 10.45 20.69 -13.14
N ILE A 184 11.04 21.37 -12.16
CA ILE A 184 10.96 20.99 -10.75
C ILE A 184 9.97 21.90 -10.05
N ASP A 185 8.98 21.32 -9.40
CA ASP A 185 8.03 22.05 -8.58
C ASP A 185 7.89 21.37 -7.23
N SER A 186 7.70 22.15 -6.17
CA SER A 186 7.60 21.65 -4.81
C SER A 186 6.74 22.55 -3.96
N SER A 187 6.01 21.97 -3.00
CA SER A 187 5.34 22.75 -1.97
C SER A 187 6.32 23.55 -1.11
N ASN A 188 7.59 23.11 -1.05
CA ASN A 188 8.69 23.86 -0.46
C ASN A 188 9.49 24.57 -1.55
N PHE A 189 9.31 25.88 -1.69
CA PHE A 189 10.01 26.66 -2.72
C PHE A 189 11.54 26.70 -2.53
N ILE A 190 12.04 26.58 -1.30
CA ILE A 190 13.49 26.57 -1.04
C ILE A 190 14.12 25.31 -1.63
N LEU A 191 13.43 24.17 -1.52
CA LEU A 191 13.84 22.92 -2.15
C LEU A 191 13.94 23.08 -3.69
N SER A 192 12.89 23.61 -4.34
CA SER A 192 12.90 23.84 -5.80
C SER A 192 14.01 24.82 -6.22
N LYS A 193 14.16 25.95 -5.52
CA LYS A 193 15.22 26.94 -5.76
C LYS A 193 16.60 26.28 -5.76
N ARG A 194 16.90 25.50 -4.72
CA ARG A 194 18.22 24.86 -4.54
C ARG A 194 18.48 23.78 -5.60
N LEU A 195 17.47 22.97 -5.94
CA LEU A 195 17.58 21.98 -7.01
C LEU A 195 17.87 22.65 -8.36
N ILE A 196 17.16 23.74 -8.68
CA ILE A 196 17.36 24.49 -9.93
C ILE A 196 18.72 25.19 -9.94
N ALA A 197 19.17 25.73 -8.80
CA ALA A 197 20.50 26.34 -8.70
C ALA A 197 21.63 25.32 -8.98
N GLU A 198 21.50 24.08 -8.50
CA GLU A 198 22.42 22.98 -8.85
C GLU A 198 22.39 22.67 -10.35
N HIS A 199 21.21 22.65 -10.98
CA HIS A 199 21.12 22.46 -12.43
C HIS A 199 21.80 23.59 -13.21
N VAL A 200 21.62 24.85 -12.79
CA VAL A 200 22.29 26.01 -13.37
C VAL A 200 23.80 25.90 -13.25
N LYS A 201 24.31 25.45 -12.10
CA LYS A 201 25.74 25.25 -11.85
C LYS A 201 26.31 24.20 -12.81
N ILE A 202 25.72 23.00 -12.85
CA ILE A 202 26.16 21.89 -13.71
C ILE A 202 26.12 22.30 -15.19
N LEU A 203 25.06 22.99 -15.63
CA LEU A 203 24.97 23.41 -17.02
C LEU A 203 26.00 24.50 -17.35
N ASN A 204 26.26 25.45 -16.46
CA ASN A 204 27.31 26.45 -16.66
C ASN A 204 28.71 25.81 -16.77
N GLU A 205 29.00 24.78 -15.97
CA GLU A 205 30.24 23.98 -16.08
C GLU A 205 30.32 23.25 -17.43
N ARG A 206 29.20 22.73 -17.94
CA ARG A 206 29.15 22.12 -19.28
C ARG A 206 29.32 23.13 -20.40
N ILE A 207 28.78 24.34 -20.24
CA ILE A 207 28.93 25.43 -21.20
C ILE A 207 30.39 25.89 -21.27
N SER A 208 31.08 25.99 -20.13
CA SER A 208 32.47 26.49 -20.07
C SER A 208 33.49 25.51 -20.66
N THR A 209 33.19 24.21 -20.65
CA THR A 209 34.04 23.16 -21.23
C THR A 209 33.89 23.01 -22.75
N LYS A 210 32.94 23.72 -23.37
CA LYS A 210 32.63 23.63 -24.81
C LYS A 210 33.06 24.87 -25.57
N SER A 211 33.63 24.66 -26.77
CA SER A 211 34.01 25.75 -27.67
C SER A 211 32.80 26.58 -28.11
N SER A 212 33.00 27.86 -28.39
CA SER A 212 31.91 28.81 -28.69
C SER A 212 31.11 28.51 -29.97
N SER A 213 31.63 27.66 -30.85
CA SER A 213 30.99 27.21 -32.09
C SER A 213 30.24 25.88 -31.94
N GLU A 214 30.48 25.12 -30.87
CA GLU A 214 29.83 23.83 -30.63
C GLU A 214 28.43 23.98 -30.04
N ALA A 215 27.54 23.06 -30.43
CA ALA A 215 26.26 22.86 -29.79
C ALA A 215 26.44 22.26 -28.39
N ILE A 216 25.57 22.67 -27.46
CA ILE A 216 25.55 22.17 -26.08
C ILE A 216 24.47 21.09 -25.99
N GLU A 217 24.92 19.86 -25.75
CA GLU A 217 24.05 18.70 -25.61
C GLU A 217 23.21 18.77 -24.34
N ASN A 218 22.01 18.17 -24.40
CA ASN A 218 21.13 18.06 -23.26
C ASN A 218 21.71 17.16 -22.16
N VAL A 219 21.50 17.53 -20.90
CA VAL A 219 21.85 16.70 -19.74
C VAL A 219 20.78 15.62 -19.57
N LYS A 220 21.15 14.34 -19.65
CA LYS A 220 20.22 13.20 -19.62
C LYS A 220 20.60 12.11 -18.61
N ASP A 221 21.56 12.42 -17.74
CA ASP A 221 22.29 11.42 -16.96
C ASP A 221 21.63 11.10 -15.60
N PHE A 222 20.39 11.58 -15.39
CA PHE A 222 19.70 11.51 -14.10
C PHE A 222 18.39 10.74 -14.21
N SER A 223 18.20 9.81 -13.28
CA SER A 223 16.94 9.10 -13.05
C SER A 223 16.14 9.72 -11.91
N LYS A 224 14.90 9.23 -11.71
CA LYS A 224 14.04 9.64 -10.58
C LYS A 224 14.78 9.52 -9.25
N GLY A 225 15.55 8.44 -9.05
CA GLY A 225 16.31 8.21 -7.84
C GLY A 225 17.44 9.23 -7.62
N ASN A 226 18.09 9.71 -8.69
CA ASN A 226 19.08 10.79 -8.56
C ASN A 226 18.43 12.11 -8.12
N TYR A 227 17.27 12.47 -8.69
CA TYR A 227 16.55 13.69 -8.30
C TYR A 227 16.06 13.63 -6.85
N ILE A 228 15.51 12.48 -6.43
CA ILE A 228 15.15 12.23 -5.04
C ILE A 228 16.39 12.34 -4.14
N GLN A 229 17.53 11.78 -4.55
CA GLN A 229 18.75 11.88 -3.76
C GLN A 229 19.18 13.33 -3.53
N ASN A 230 19.17 14.15 -4.59
CA ASN A 230 19.49 15.57 -4.47
C ASN A 230 18.50 16.28 -3.54
N ALA A 231 17.22 15.96 -3.65
CA ALA A 231 16.20 16.49 -2.76
C ALA A 231 16.46 16.09 -1.30
N LEU A 232 16.79 14.83 -1.02
CA LEU A 232 17.13 14.37 0.33
C LEU A 232 18.36 15.09 0.89
N ASN A 233 19.38 15.37 0.09
CA ASN A 233 20.57 16.11 0.56
C ASN A 233 20.25 17.55 0.93
N ILE A 234 19.37 18.19 0.16
CA ILE A 234 18.90 19.53 0.47
C ILE A 234 18.04 19.50 1.73
N MET A 235 17.13 18.54 1.84
CA MET A 235 16.20 18.39 2.97
C MET A 235 16.87 18.05 4.31
N ASP A 236 18.11 17.52 4.32
CA ASP A 236 18.87 17.32 5.57
C ASP A 236 19.08 18.62 6.36
N GLU A 237 19.04 19.78 5.69
CA GLU A 237 19.24 21.10 6.29
C GLU A 237 17.95 21.75 6.83
N PHE A 238 16.80 21.08 6.69
CA PHE A 238 15.48 21.62 7.05
C PHE A 238 14.92 20.95 8.30
N GLU A 239 13.94 21.60 8.93
CA GLU A 239 13.27 21.04 10.11
C GLU A 239 12.47 19.77 9.75
N GLU A 240 12.43 18.81 10.68
CA GLU A 240 11.82 17.48 10.50
C GLU A 240 10.34 17.52 10.06
N ASN A 241 9.64 18.62 10.37
CA ASN A 241 8.21 18.78 10.12
C ASN A 241 7.87 19.42 8.78
N GLU A 242 8.84 19.92 8.02
CA GLU A 242 8.55 20.61 6.77
C GLU A 242 7.82 19.72 5.75
N TYR A 243 6.90 20.34 5.01
CA TYR A 243 6.09 19.68 4.00
C TYR A 243 6.66 19.97 2.61
N ALA A 244 7.16 18.93 1.94
CA ALA A 244 7.91 19.05 0.69
C ALA A 244 7.45 18.02 -0.36
N ASP A 245 6.19 18.09 -0.80
CA ASP A 245 5.76 17.35 -1.99
C ASP A 245 6.60 17.80 -3.20
N LEU A 246 7.18 16.86 -3.93
CA LEU A 246 8.05 17.14 -5.07
C LEU A 246 7.40 16.62 -6.36
N ASN A 247 7.26 17.50 -7.35
CA ASN A 247 6.73 17.20 -8.67
C ASN A 247 7.86 17.31 -9.71
N LEU A 248 8.13 16.21 -10.40
CA LEU A 248 9.08 16.16 -11.52
C LEU A 248 8.29 16.14 -12.83
N TRP A 249 8.22 17.29 -13.49
CA TRP A 249 7.50 17.46 -14.75
C TRP A 249 8.42 17.11 -15.92
N SER A 250 8.02 16.18 -16.79
CA SER A 250 8.67 15.93 -18.08
C SER A 250 7.88 16.62 -19.19
N PHE A 251 8.47 17.65 -19.78
CA PHE A 251 7.83 18.46 -20.82
C PHE A 251 8.50 18.31 -22.19
N SER A 252 7.74 18.12 -23.26
CA SER A 252 8.27 18.17 -24.63
C SER A 252 7.42 19.06 -25.52
N ASN A 253 8.06 19.97 -26.26
CA ASN A 253 7.44 20.72 -27.37
C ASN A 253 7.92 20.22 -28.75
N SER A 254 8.45 19.00 -28.82
CA SER A 254 9.05 18.43 -30.03
C SER A 254 8.08 17.48 -30.76
N GLY A 255 8.16 17.40 -32.10
CA GLY A 255 7.32 16.53 -32.91
C GLY A 255 5.98 17.15 -33.34
N THR A 256 4.92 16.34 -33.38
CA THR A 256 3.58 16.73 -33.86
C THR A 256 2.74 17.47 -32.83
N GLY A 257 3.10 17.43 -31.54
CA GLY A 257 2.35 18.10 -30.47
C GLY A 257 3.20 18.31 -29.22
N ALA A 258 2.67 19.08 -28.26
CA ALA A 258 3.31 19.23 -26.96
C ALA A 258 2.81 18.13 -26.00
N SER A 259 3.70 17.57 -25.18
CA SER A 259 3.36 16.57 -24.15
C SER A 259 3.90 16.98 -22.80
N CYS A 260 3.21 16.57 -21.74
CA CYS A 260 3.62 16.82 -20.37
C CYS A 260 3.21 15.65 -19.47
N GLU A 261 4.18 15.09 -18.74
CA GLU A 261 3.97 14.06 -17.71
C GLU A 261 4.47 14.58 -16.36
N ILE A 262 3.85 14.15 -15.27
CA ILE A 262 4.22 14.56 -13.92
C ILE A 262 4.44 13.32 -13.07
N ASP A 263 5.64 13.16 -12.54
CA ASP A 263 5.91 12.19 -11.49
C ASP A 263 5.91 12.91 -10.13
N ARG A 264 4.86 12.66 -9.35
CA ARG A 264 4.78 13.14 -7.97
C ARG A 264 5.60 12.23 -7.04
N VAL A 265 6.27 12.85 -6.09
CA VAL A 265 6.94 12.22 -4.95
C VAL A 265 6.30 12.81 -3.70
N PRO A 266 5.40 12.06 -3.03
CA PRO A 266 4.72 12.58 -1.85
C PRO A 266 5.68 12.87 -0.70
N ASN A 267 5.35 13.88 0.11
CA ASN A 267 6.09 14.26 1.30
C ASN A 267 6.25 13.08 2.28
N LEU A 268 5.23 12.21 2.38
CA LEU A 268 5.31 11.01 3.21
C LEU A 268 6.46 10.08 2.75
N LEU A 269 6.63 9.90 1.44
CA LEU A 269 7.72 9.10 0.89
C LEU A 269 9.08 9.76 1.17
N ILE A 270 9.19 11.08 1.00
CA ILE A 270 10.42 11.83 1.34
C ILE A 270 10.76 11.67 2.82
N LYS A 271 9.78 11.78 3.72
CA LYS A 271 9.98 11.58 5.16
C LYS A 271 10.44 10.16 5.50
N LYS A 272 9.87 9.13 4.86
CA LYS A 272 10.34 7.73 5.02
C LYS A 272 11.79 7.58 4.56
N LEU A 273 12.14 8.14 3.40
CA LEU A 273 13.49 8.11 2.87
C LEU A 273 14.50 8.86 3.76
N LEU A 274 14.12 10.01 4.32
CA LEU A 274 14.93 10.74 5.30
C LEU A 274 15.15 9.91 6.57
N LYS A 275 14.09 9.31 7.14
CA LYS A 275 14.20 8.42 8.30
C LYS A 275 15.16 7.26 8.06
N ILE A 276 15.13 6.66 6.88
CA ILE A 276 16.09 5.61 6.49
C ILE A 276 17.50 6.21 6.38
N LYS A 277 17.66 7.31 5.64
CA LYS A 277 18.95 7.94 5.36
C LYS A 277 19.71 8.33 6.63
N ILE A 278 19.02 8.93 7.61
CA ILE A 278 19.64 9.45 8.84
C ILE A 278 19.83 8.37 9.91
N ASN A 279 19.35 7.14 9.68
CA ASN A 279 19.48 6.04 10.65
C ASN A 279 20.94 5.77 11.01
N SER A 280 21.81 5.68 9.99
CA SER A 280 23.26 5.59 10.16
C SER A 280 23.98 5.94 8.85
N PRO A 281 25.29 6.30 8.88
CA PRO A 281 26.04 6.59 7.65
C PRO A 281 26.10 5.42 6.65
N SER A 282 26.16 4.17 7.14
CA SER A 282 26.15 2.97 6.28
C SER A 282 24.81 2.79 5.58
N VAL A 283 23.71 2.94 6.31
CA VAL A 283 22.33 2.85 5.76
C VAL A 283 22.09 3.94 4.73
N GLY A 284 22.52 5.18 4.99
CA GLY A 284 22.42 6.29 4.05
C GLY A 284 23.20 6.04 2.74
N LEU A 285 24.39 5.42 2.81
CA LEU A 285 25.16 5.03 1.64
C LEU A 285 24.51 3.88 0.85
N GLU A 286 23.90 2.92 1.53
CA GLU A 286 23.15 1.84 0.89
C GLU A 286 21.89 2.36 0.19
N LEU A 287 21.13 3.26 0.84
CA LEU A 287 20.00 3.96 0.22
C LEU A 287 20.43 4.69 -1.06
N LYS A 288 21.54 5.43 -1.00
CA LYS A 288 22.15 6.09 -2.17
C LYS A 288 22.42 5.10 -3.31
N ARG A 289 22.96 3.92 -3.02
CA ARG A 289 23.24 2.89 -4.04
C ARG A 289 21.96 2.34 -4.65
N ILE A 290 20.91 2.12 -3.86
CA ILE A 290 19.61 1.63 -4.31
C ILE A 290 18.94 2.65 -5.24
N LEU A 291 18.90 3.93 -4.84
CA LEU A 291 18.31 5.01 -5.64
C LEU A 291 19.07 5.28 -6.95
N ASN A 292 20.38 5.05 -6.99
CA ASN A 292 21.18 5.25 -8.20
C ASN A 292 21.07 4.10 -9.23
N ARG A 293 20.37 3.01 -8.91
CA ARG A 293 20.15 1.87 -9.82
C ARG A 293 18.71 1.88 -10.33
N ASN A 294 18.53 2.24 -11.59
CA ASN A 294 17.20 2.46 -12.18
C ASN A 294 16.28 1.23 -12.09
N GLU A 295 16.84 0.03 -12.26
CA GLU A 295 16.09 -1.22 -12.24
C GLU A 295 15.47 -1.49 -10.87
N SER A 296 16.20 -1.20 -9.79
CA SER A 296 15.78 -1.44 -8.41
C SER A 296 15.03 -0.26 -7.80
N ALA A 297 15.42 0.98 -8.13
CA ALA A 297 14.91 2.19 -7.50
C ALA A 297 13.39 2.35 -7.67
N HIS A 298 12.84 1.99 -8.83
CA HIS A 298 11.41 2.12 -9.07
C HIS A 298 10.58 1.23 -8.13
N SER A 299 10.88 -0.08 -8.11
CA SER A 299 10.19 -1.04 -7.23
C SER A 299 10.43 -0.74 -5.74
N PHE A 300 11.61 -0.25 -5.37
CA PHE A 300 11.92 0.16 -4.00
C PHE A 300 11.00 1.30 -3.54
N LEU A 301 10.90 2.36 -4.35
CA LEU A 301 10.08 3.53 -4.04
C LEU A 301 8.60 3.17 -3.97
N GLU A 302 8.11 2.34 -4.89
CA GLU A 302 6.72 1.86 -4.92
C GLU A 302 6.38 1.05 -3.65
N CYS A 303 7.20 0.05 -3.30
CA CYS A 303 6.99 -0.73 -2.08
C CYS A 303 7.05 0.15 -0.82
N LEU A 304 7.99 1.08 -0.74
CA LEU A 304 8.14 1.98 0.40
C LEU A 304 6.95 2.93 0.54
N GLU A 305 6.42 3.44 -0.58
CA GLU A 305 5.22 4.28 -0.62
C GLU A 305 4.00 3.50 -0.08
N ASP A 306 3.81 2.27 -0.57
CA ASP A 306 2.70 1.37 -0.23
C ASP A 306 2.78 0.69 1.15
N ASN A 307 3.85 0.91 1.93
CA ASN A 307 4.15 0.16 3.16
C ASN A 307 4.25 -1.36 2.97
N LYS A 308 4.74 -1.79 1.80
CA LYS A 308 4.97 -3.21 1.47
C LYS A 308 6.42 -3.56 1.65
N GLU A 309 6.71 -4.83 1.89
CA GLU A 309 8.08 -5.32 1.88
C GLU A 309 8.66 -5.28 0.47
N TRP A 310 9.83 -4.67 0.34
CA TRP A 310 10.56 -4.71 -0.91
C TRP A 310 11.32 -6.03 -1.03
N TRP A 311 11.08 -6.75 -2.13
CA TRP A 311 11.53 -8.14 -2.26
C TRP A 311 13.07 -8.29 -2.31
N LEU A 312 13.80 -7.22 -2.67
CA LEU A 312 15.27 -7.11 -2.65
C LEU A 312 15.84 -6.76 -1.26
N LEU A 313 15.02 -6.64 -0.21
CA LEU A 313 15.56 -6.59 1.15
C LEU A 313 16.31 -7.89 1.52
N TYR A 314 15.92 -9.00 0.88
CA TYR A 314 16.35 -10.34 1.23
C TYR A 314 17.28 -10.94 0.17
N PRO A 315 18.11 -11.93 0.53
CA PRO A 315 18.84 -12.74 -0.42
C PRO A 315 17.93 -13.36 -1.48
N ASN A 316 18.37 -13.38 -2.73
CA ASN A 316 17.62 -13.97 -3.84
C ASN A 316 18.55 -14.48 -4.94
N VAL A 317 18.06 -15.38 -5.79
CA VAL A 317 18.80 -15.90 -6.95
C VAL A 317 18.07 -15.50 -8.21
N PHE A 318 18.73 -14.74 -9.09
CA PHE A 318 18.15 -14.29 -10.35
C PHE A 318 18.54 -15.17 -11.51
N GLY A 319 17.56 -15.53 -12.34
CA GLY A 319 17.77 -16.37 -13.53
C GLY A 319 17.86 -17.85 -13.19
N SER A 320 18.26 -18.66 -14.16
CA SER A 320 18.34 -20.12 -14.02
C SER A 320 19.60 -20.69 -14.69
N GLY A 321 20.04 -21.84 -14.18
CA GLY A 321 21.22 -22.54 -14.68
C GLY A 321 22.50 -21.71 -14.57
N LYS A 322 23.30 -21.69 -15.65
CA LYS A 322 24.60 -20.99 -15.68
C LYS A 322 24.52 -19.45 -15.61
N LYS A 323 23.31 -18.88 -15.74
CA LYS A 323 23.07 -17.42 -15.62
C LYS A 323 22.52 -17.02 -14.26
N ALA A 324 22.40 -17.97 -13.32
CA ALA A 324 21.99 -17.69 -11.96
C ALA A 324 22.95 -16.69 -11.32
N THR A 325 22.42 -15.58 -10.80
CA THR A 325 23.20 -14.57 -10.08
C THR A 325 22.67 -14.47 -8.66
N ASP A 326 23.55 -14.77 -7.71
CA ASP A 326 23.24 -14.64 -6.29
C ASP A 326 23.24 -13.17 -5.88
N TYR A 327 22.15 -12.74 -5.28
CA TYR A 327 21.98 -11.44 -4.68
C TYR A 327 21.90 -11.60 -3.17
N LYS A 328 22.72 -10.84 -2.45
CA LYS A 328 22.91 -10.99 -1.00
C LYS A 328 21.81 -10.35 -0.15
N GLY A 329 20.87 -9.60 -0.75
CA GLY A 329 19.95 -8.76 0.01
C GLY A 329 20.59 -7.45 0.48
N CYS A 330 19.85 -6.75 1.33
CA CYS A 330 20.32 -5.54 2.02
C CYS A 330 21.06 -5.88 3.32
N SER A 331 21.77 -4.90 3.87
CA SER A 331 22.31 -5.04 5.24
C SER A 331 21.18 -5.13 6.28
N ILE A 332 21.51 -5.69 7.45
CA ILE A 332 20.58 -5.83 8.57
C ILE A 332 20.10 -4.45 9.03
N ASP A 333 21.02 -3.51 9.25
CA ASP A 333 20.69 -2.12 9.63
C ASP A 333 19.75 -1.46 8.61
N PHE A 334 19.94 -1.71 7.32
CA PHE A 334 19.08 -1.15 6.28
C PHE A 334 17.68 -1.80 6.31
N LEU A 335 17.60 -3.12 6.47
CA LEU A 335 16.32 -3.82 6.61
C LEU A 335 15.54 -3.29 7.82
N GLU A 336 16.19 -3.11 8.96
CA GLU A 336 15.54 -2.61 10.17
C GLU A 336 15.08 -1.16 10.02
N ALA A 337 15.91 -0.30 9.41
CA ALA A 337 15.53 1.07 9.07
C ALA A 337 14.32 1.11 8.12
N TYR A 338 14.26 0.18 7.16
CA TYR A 338 13.13 0.04 6.24
C TYR A 338 11.84 -0.37 6.98
N PHE A 339 11.89 -1.42 7.79
CA PHE A 339 10.75 -1.93 8.56
C PHE A 339 10.22 -0.87 9.53
N LYS A 340 11.10 -0.11 10.18
CA LYS A 340 10.72 1.04 11.01
C LYS A 340 10.04 2.14 10.18
N ALA A 341 10.51 2.41 8.95
CA ALA A 341 9.91 3.42 8.08
C ALA A 341 8.50 3.05 7.57
N ILE A 342 8.17 1.76 7.49
CA ILE A 342 6.84 1.26 7.13
C ILE A 342 5.98 0.88 8.37
N ASN A 343 6.43 1.23 9.58
CA ASN A 343 5.76 0.94 10.86
C ASN A 343 5.52 -0.57 11.13
N LYS A 344 6.53 -1.39 10.83
CA LYS A 344 6.55 -2.84 11.12
C LYS A 344 7.69 -3.23 12.05
N ASP A 345 8.03 -2.38 13.01
CA ASP A 345 9.12 -2.62 13.96
C ASP A 345 8.86 -3.82 14.90
N ALA A 346 7.60 -4.10 15.23
CA ALA A 346 7.23 -5.28 16.01
C ALA A 346 7.62 -6.61 15.33
N ASP A 347 7.58 -6.66 13.99
CA ASP A 347 7.93 -7.85 13.22
C ASP A 347 9.41 -8.20 13.33
N ILE A 348 10.28 -7.19 13.47
CA ILE A 348 11.73 -7.37 13.67
C ILE A 348 12.00 -8.18 14.93
N LEU A 349 11.43 -7.75 16.06
CA LEU A 349 11.69 -8.35 17.37
C LEU A 349 11.13 -9.77 17.43
N ASN A 350 9.91 -9.97 16.93
CA ASN A 350 9.31 -11.30 16.80
C ASN A 350 10.17 -12.21 15.92
N ALA A 351 10.64 -11.73 14.77
CA ALA A 351 11.44 -12.53 13.87
C ALA A 351 12.78 -12.92 14.49
N ARG A 352 13.52 -11.98 15.10
CA ARG A 352 14.80 -12.25 15.79
C ARG A 352 14.64 -13.26 16.93
N HIS A 353 13.54 -13.15 17.69
CA HIS A 353 13.25 -14.09 18.76
C HIS A 353 12.91 -15.49 18.23
N ILE A 354 12.06 -15.58 17.19
CA ILE A 354 11.78 -16.86 16.55
C ILE A 354 13.05 -17.47 15.96
N SER A 355 13.94 -16.68 15.35
CA SER A 355 15.26 -17.16 14.86
C SER A 355 16.14 -17.69 15.99
N TYR A 356 16.10 -17.07 17.17
CA TYR A 356 16.74 -17.59 18.39
C TYR A 356 16.14 -18.95 18.81
N LEU A 357 14.82 -19.10 18.79
CA LEU A 357 14.16 -20.38 19.09
C LEU A 357 14.52 -21.46 18.07
N ILE A 358 14.65 -21.11 16.78
CA ILE A 358 15.13 -22.04 15.75
C ILE A 358 16.55 -22.50 16.10
N SER A 359 17.47 -21.60 16.45
CA SER A 359 18.85 -21.99 16.75
C SER A 359 18.95 -22.95 17.95
N LYS A 360 18.00 -22.86 18.89
CA LYS A 360 17.93 -23.71 20.09
C LYS A 360 17.20 -25.05 19.88
N TYR A 361 16.08 -25.05 19.15
CA TYR A 361 15.15 -26.19 19.08
C TYR A 361 14.99 -26.82 17.69
N LYS A 362 15.72 -26.33 16.67
CA LYS A 362 15.64 -26.91 15.32
C LYS A 362 15.88 -28.41 15.32
N THR A 363 15.12 -29.11 14.49
CA THR A 363 15.32 -30.54 14.25
C THR A 363 16.43 -30.75 13.21
N VAL A 364 17.00 -31.96 13.18
CA VAL A 364 17.97 -32.35 12.15
C VAL A 364 17.39 -32.24 10.74
N SER A 365 16.07 -32.47 10.56
CA SER A 365 15.42 -32.29 9.26
C SER A 365 15.32 -30.82 8.86
N PHE A 366 15.06 -29.92 9.81
CA PHE A 366 14.96 -28.48 9.54
C PHE A 366 16.30 -27.92 9.07
N GLU A 367 17.40 -28.31 9.73
CA GLU A 367 18.75 -27.85 9.40
C GLU A 367 19.16 -28.14 7.94
N LYS A 368 18.70 -29.26 7.36
CA LYS A 368 19.09 -29.70 6.01
C LYS A 368 18.77 -28.69 4.91
N TYR A 369 17.77 -27.82 5.13
CA TYR A 369 17.34 -26.87 4.11
C TYR A 369 17.36 -25.41 4.57
N LEU A 370 17.60 -25.11 5.86
CA LEU A 370 17.74 -23.73 6.36
C LEU A 370 18.86 -22.92 5.67
N GLY A 371 19.89 -23.59 5.16
CA GLY A 371 20.95 -22.95 4.38
C GLY A 371 20.54 -22.46 2.99
N LYS A 372 19.41 -22.90 2.44
CA LYS A 372 18.92 -22.47 1.13
C LYS A 372 18.27 -21.09 1.23
N THR A 373 18.50 -20.21 0.25
CA THR A 373 17.96 -18.83 0.22
C THR A 373 16.43 -18.77 0.13
N ASP A 374 15.80 -19.81 -0.42
CA ASP A 374 14.36 -19.92 -0.63
C ASP A 374 13.65 -20.86 0.37
N ALA A 375 14.37 -21.33 1.40
CA ALA A 375 13.87 -22.28 2.38
C ALA A 375 12.53 -21.89 3.01
N TRP A 376 12.36 -20.60 3.30
CA TRP A 376 11.16 -19.99 3.90
C TRP A 376 9.89 -20.22 3.09
N ASN A 377 10.00 -20.47 1.78
CA ASN A 377 8.88 -20.69 0.88
C ASN A 377 8.44 -22.17 0.79
N ALA A 378 9.20 -23.10 1.38
CA ALA A 378 8.85 -24.52 1.38
C ALA A 378 7.68 -24.81 2.33
N GLY A 379 6.77 -25.72 1.97
CA GLY A 379 5.65 -26.12 2.83
C GLY A 379 6.11 -26.75 4.15
N GLU A 380 7.26 -27.43 4.10
CA GLU A 380 7.94 -28.05 5.24
C GLU A 380 8.44 -27.02 6.26
N PHE A 381 8.82 -25.81 5.81
CA PHE A 381 9.33 -24.76 6.68
C PHE A 381 8.32 -24.38 7.75
N ARG A 382 7.04 -24.20 7.39
CA ARG A 382 5.96 -23.93 8.35
C ARG A 382 5.86 -25.04 9.39
N ILE A 383 5.92 -26.30 8.94
CA ILE A 383 5.73 -27.47 9.78
C ILE A 383 6.86 -27.60 10.80
N ASP A 384 8.11 -27.47 10.35
CA ASP A 384 9.26 -27.57 11.24
C ASP A 384 9.41 -26.34 12.14
N LEU A 385 9.06 -25.14 11.65
CA LEU A 385 8.98 -23.94 12.47
C LEU A 385 7.92 -24.09 13.56
N PHE A 386 6.73 -24.62 13.25
CA PHE A 386 5.71 -24.87 14.27
C PHE A 386 6.19 -25.87 15.35
N LYS A 387 6.96 -26.90 14.98
CA LYS A 387 7.57 -27.82 15.96
C LYS A 387 8.55 -27.10 16.89
N VAL A 388 9.36 -26.18 16.35
CA VAL A 388 10.26 -25.32 17.15
C VAL A 388 9.46 -24.53 18.17
N LEU A 389 8.36 -23.90 17.74
CA LEU A 389 7.48 -23.12 18.64
C LEU A 389 6.79 -23.99 19.69
N CYS A 390 6.41 -25.23 19.37
CA CYS A 390 5.90 -26.20 20.34
C CYS A 390 6.95 -26.59 21.40
N GLU A 391 8.20 -26.83 21.01
CA GLU A 391 9.28 -27.12 21.97
C GLU A 391 9.62 -25.89 22.83
N ALA A 392 9.59 -24.69 22.26
CA ALA A 392 9.73 -23.45 23.01
C ALA A 392 8.58 -23.25 24.02
N ALA A 393 7.34 -23.59 23.64
CA ALA A 393 6.19 -23.50 24.52
C ALA A 393 6.27 -24.45 25.74
N LYS A 394 6.80 -25.66 25.56
CA LYS A 394 7.08 -26.59 26.68
C LYS A 394 8.10 -26.03 27.70
N ASN A 395 8.91 -25.07 27.28
CA ASN A 395 9.91 -24.40 28.10
C ASN A 395 9.46 -22.99 28.54
N ASP A 396 8.21 -22.62 28.28
CA ASP A 396 7.63 -21.31 28.60
C ASP A 396 8.37 -20.12 27.93
N GLU A 397 9.07 -20.39 26.83
CA GLU A 397 9.79 -19.38 26.01
C GLU A 397 8.90 -18.81 24.91
N TRP A 398 7.85 -19.56 24.52
CA TRP A 398 6.83 -19.13 23.58
C TRP A 398 5.43 -19.41 24.14
N ASP A 399 4.48 -18.51 23.91
CA ASP A 399 3.15 -18.61 24.47
C ASP A 399 2.06 -18.30 23.44
N LEU A 400 0.80 -18.47 23.85
CA LEU A 400 -0.35 -18.26 22.99
C LEU A 400 -0.48 -16.80 22.56
N ASP A 401 -0.18 -15.85 23.45
CA ASP A 401 -0.31 -14.42 23.20
C ASP A 401 0.67 -13.98 22.10
N LYS A 402 1.93 -14.43 22.20
CA LYS A 402 2.96 -14.24 21.16
C LYS A 402 2.54 -14.87 19.84
N GLN A 403 2.03 -16.11 19.86
CA GLN A 403 1.58 -16.78 18.65
C GLN A 403 0.46 -16.03 17.94
N ILE A 404 -0.52 -15.53 18.69
CA ILE A 404 -1.65 -14.77 18.12
C ILE A 404 -1.16 -13.44 17.53
N SER A 405 -0.17 -12.81 18.16
CA SER A 405 0.36 -11.51 17.71
C SER A 405 0.98 -11.56 16.31
N ILE A 406 1.45 -12.73 15.87
CA ILE A 406 2.11 -12.93 14.58
C ILE A 406 1.19 -13.51 13.48
N LEU A 407 -0.10 -13.73 13.76
CA LEU A 407 -1.01 -14.29 12.77
C LEU A 407 -1.31 -13.30 11.65
N ASP A 408 -1.21 -13.75 10.40
CA ASP A 408 -1.48 -12.97 9.19
C ASP A 408 -2.93 -12.45 9.16
N ASN A 409 -3.88 -13.20 9.75
CA ASN A 409 -5.32 -12.92 9.72
C ASN A 409 -5.98 -13.18 11.09
N LYS A 410 -5.48 -12.57 12.17
CA LYS A 410 -5.97 -12.78 13.56
C LYS A 410 -7.44 -12.43 13.80
N ASP A 411 -8.04 -11.60 12.94
CA ASP A 411 -9.44 -11.17 13.08
C ASP A 411 -10.42 -11.96 12.20
N SER A 412 -9.95 -12.95 11.44
CA SER A 412 -10.79 -13.75 10.55
C SER A 412 -11.31 -15.03 11.21
N PHE A 413 -12.56 -15.38 10.90
CA PHE A 413 -13.15 -16.69 11.21
C PHE A 413 -13.34 -17.53 9.93
N PRO A 414 -13.19 -18.87 10.00
CA PRO A 414 -12.60 -19.62 11.11
C PRO A 414 -11.11 -19.30 11.34
N VAL A 415 -10.65 -19.41 12.58
CA VAL A 415 -9.27 -19.06 12.96
C VAL A 415 -8.26 -19.97 12.28
N LYS A 416 -7.25 -19.37 11.64
CA LYS A 416 -6.13 -20.06 11.00
C LYS A 416 -4.83 -19.70 11.69
N ASN A 417 -3.97 -20.70 11.91
CA ASN A 417 -2.61 -20.51 12.40
C ASN A 417 -1.65 -20.27 11.20
N GLN A 418 -1.83 -19.13 10.53
CA GLN A 418 -1.02 -18.68 9.40
C GLN A 418 -0.19 -17.46 9.83
N TYR A 419 1.12 -17.51 9.62
CA TYR A 419 2.08 -16.46 9.95
C TYR A 419 3.19 -16.42 8.88
N TYR A 420 2.79 -16.63 7.62
CA TYR A 420 3.71 -16.76 6.48
C TYR A 420 4.45 -15.46 6.20
N GLN A 421 3.85 -14.30 6.52
CA GLN A 421 4.48 -12.99 6.32
C GLN A 421 5.81 -12.88 7.07
N LEU A 422 5.93 -13.51 8.25
CA LEU A 422 7.17 -13.47 9.02
C LEU A 422 8.21 -14.51 8.58
N HIS A 423 7.86 -15.55 7.83
CA HIS A 423 8.78 -16.66 7.54
C HIS A 423 10.07 -16.16 6.87
N LYS A 424 9.92 -15.24 5.91
CA LYS A 424 11.04 -14.69 5.17
C LYS A 424 11.97 -13.87 6.06
N LEU A 425 11.40 -13.08 6.97
CA LEU A 425 12.15 -12.27 7.94
C LEU A 425 12.85 -13.13 9.00
N VAL A 426 12.16 -14.13 9.53
CA VAL A 426 12.71 -15.14 10.46
C VAL A 426 13.90 -15.87 9.82
N HIS A 427 13.73 -16.30 8.58
CA HIS A 427 14.78 -17.00 7.85
C HIS A 427 15.99 -16.09 7.57
N PHE A 428 15.75 -14.82 7.21
CA PHE A 428 16.81 -13.83 7.05
C PHE A 428 17.64 -13.64 8.32
N TYR A 429 17.01 -13.41 9.47
CA TYR A 429 17.72 -13.24 10.74
C TYR A 429 18.46 -14.50 11.17
N TYR A 430 17.88 -15.67 10.91
CA TYR A 430 18.53 -16.94 11.17
C TYR A 430 19.81 -17.12 10.32
N GLN A 431 19.74 -16.84 9.02
CA GLN A 431 20.90 -16.95 8.12
C GLN A 431 22.03 -15.96 8.44
N ASN A 432 21.69 -14.82 9.03
CA ASN A 432 22.65 -13.81 9.46
C ASN A 432 23.09 -13.97 10.93
N GLU A 433 22.64 -15.04 11.61
CA GLU A 433 22.96 -15.33 13.02
C GLU A 433 22.64 -14.17 13.98
N VAL A 434 21.60 -13.39 13.67
CA VAL A 434 21.15 -12.27 14.50
C VAL A 434 19.93 -12.70 15.30
N PHE A 435 20.15 -12.86 16.60
CA PHE A 435 19.20 -13.44 17.54
C PHE A 435 18.82 -12.42 18.61
N GLU A 436 17.65 -12.61 19.22
CA GLU A 436 17.22 -11.88 20.41
C GLU A 436 16.58 -12.88 21.37
N SER A 437 17.14 -13.03 22.57
CA SER A 437 16.61 -13.99 23.55
C SER A 437 15.30 -13.54 24.17
N THR A 438 14.98 -12.25 24.08
CA THR A 438 13.75 -11.66 24.59
C THR A 438 12.79 -11.34 23.45
N SER A 439 11.50 -11.60 23.68
CA SER A 439 10.42 -11.12 22.83
C SER A 439 9.82 -9.87 23.48
N ASN A 440 9.21 -8.99 22.69
CA ASN A 440 8.40 -7.92 23.25
C ASN A 440 7.24 -8.51 24.05
N ASN A 441 7.00 -7.98 25.25
CA ASN A 441 5.72 -8.13 25.91
C ASN A 441 4.67 -7.34 25.12
N ASN A 442 4.18 -7.93 24.03
CA ASN A 442 3.05 -7.36 23.33
C ASN A 442 1.86 -7.42 24.30
N GLU A 443 1.24 -6.27 24.58
CA GLU A 443 -0.06 -6.25 25.24
C GLU A 443 -1.00 -7.20 24.50
N ILE A 444 -1.90 -7.87 25.25
CA ILE A 444 -2.86 -8.83 24.69
C ILE A 444 -3.60 -8.13 23.55
N VAL A 445 -3.28 -8.51 22.31
CA VAL A 445 -4.00 -8.00 21.16
C VAL A 445 -5.39 -8.61 21.23
N SER A 446 -6.37 -7.81 21.65
CA SER A 446 -7.77 -8.17 21.54
C SER A 446 -8.07 -8.39 20.05
N SER A 447 -8.26 -9.66 19.68
CA SER A 447 -8.51 -10.11 18.32
C SER A 447 -9.55 -11.22 18.37
N ASN A 448 -10.16 -11.53 17.23
CA ASN A 448 -11.13 -12.62 17.16
C ASN A 448 -10.50 -13.98 17.49
N ALA A 449 -9.23 -14.20 17.10
CA ALA A 449 -8.47 -15.38 17.47
C ALA A 449 -8.27 -15.50 18.99
N SER A 450 -7.86 -14.43 19.67
CA SER A 450 -7.67 -14.47 21.14
C SER A 450 -8.98 -14.68 21.88
N LYS A 451 -10.06 -13.99 21.49
CA LYS A 451 -11.40 -14.22 22.06
C LYS A 451 -11.85 -15.67 21.92
N LEU A 452 -11.72 -16.28 20.73
CA LEU A 452 -12.14 -17.66 20.50
C LEU A 452 -11.28 -18.67 21.26
N CYS A 453 -9.96 -18.48 21.28
CA CYS A 453 -9.07 -19.34 22.05
C CYS A 453 -9.38 -19.27 23.54
N PHE A 454 -9.52 -18.08 24.12
CA PHE A 454 -9.81 -17.91 25.54
C PHE A 454 -11.18 -18.45 25.93
N TRP A 455 -12.20 -18.24 25.09
CA TRP A 455 -13.53 -18.82 25.26
C TRP A 455 -13.49 -20.35 25.31
N LEU A 456 -12.79 -20.99 24.36
CA LEU A 456 -12.66 -22.45 24.36
C LEU A 456 -11.82 -22.98 25.51
N ILE A 457 -10.73 -22.30 25.89
CA ILE A 457 -9.88 -22.72 27.02
C ILE A 457 -10.69 -22.70 28.31
N ALA A 458 -11.38 -21.60 28.61
CA ALA A 458 -12.22 -21.50 29.80
C ALA A 458 -13.29 -22.62 29.83
N MET A 459 -13.92 -22.90 28.68
CA MET A 459 -14.86 -24.00 28.57
C MET A 459 -14.24 -25.38 28.79
N ILE A 460 -13.04 -25.64 28.24
CA ILE A 460 -12.35 -26.92 28.39
C ILE A 460 -11.95 -27.13 29.83
N ASP A 461 -11.43 -26.09 30.48
CA ASP A 461 -10.92 -26.16 31.85
C ASP A 461 -12.04 -26.41 32.87
N GLU A 462 -13.26 -25.89 32.62
CA GLU A 462 -14.46 -26.13 33.45
C GLU A 462 -15.19 -27.45 33.13
N ASP A 463 -14.85 -28.16 32.05
CA ASP A 463 -15.60 -29.32 31.58
C ASP A 463 -15.30 -30.62 32.36
N GLU A 464 -16.32 -31.43 32.59
CA GLU A 464 -16.19 -32.74 33.25
C GLU A 464 -15.24 -33.73 32.55
N LYS A 465 -14.97 -33.54 31.24
CA LYS A 465 -14.04 -34.34 30.44
C LYS A 465 -12.78 -33.57 30.07
N SER A 466 -12.48 -32.47 30.76
CA SER A 466 -11.29 -31.63 30.56
C SER A 466 -10.01 -32.46 30.43
N SER A 467 -9.78 -33.41 31.34
CA SER A 467 -8.57 -34.25 31.36
C SER A 467 -8.35 -35.04 30.06
N SER A 468 -9.43 -35.53 29.43
CA SER A 468 -9.32 -36.24 28.15
C SER A 468 -9.01 -35.27 27.02
N ILE A 469 -9.70 -34.12 26.97
CA ILE A 469 -9.52 -33.13 25.91
C ILE A 469 -8.10 -32.54 25.97
N ILE A 470 -7.63 -32.19 27.16
CA ILE A 470 -6.29 -31.65 27.39
C ILE A 470 -5.23 -32.68 27.01
N LYS A 471 -5.41 -33.96 27.37
CA LYS A 471 -4.49 -35.03 26.97
C LYS A 471 -4.37 -35.13 25.45
N ASP A 472 -5.50 -35.12 24.73
CA ASP A 472 -5.50 -35.19 23.27
C ASP A 472 -4.89 -33.93 22.64
N LEU A 473 -5.11 -32.76 23.25
CA LEU A 473 -4.50 -31.49 22.84
C LEU A 473 -3.01 -31.42 23.14
N GLN A 474 -2.49 -32.15 24.13
CA GLN A 474 -1.05 -32.23 24.42
C GLN A 474 -0.32 -33.27 23.55
N SER A 475 -1.06 -34.22 22.96
CA SER A 475 -0.53 -35.26 22.07
C SER A 475 0.06 -34.66 20.81
N THR A 476 1.28 -35.08 20.42
CA THR A 476 1.93 -34.62 19.19
C THR A 476 1.29 -35.18 17.91
N GLN A 477 0.44 -36.20 18.03
CA GLN A 477 -0.23 -36.86 16.91
C GLN A 477 -1.72 -36.52 16.84
N GLU A 478 -2.39 -36.42 17.98
CA GLU A 478 -3.87 -36.39 18.05
C GLU A 478 -4.44 -34.96 18.08
N TYR A 479 -3.66 -33.95 18.48
CA TYR A 479 -4.17 -32.58 18.65
C TYR A 479 -4.93 -32.06 17.41
N LYS A 480 -4.49 -32.43 16.20
CA LYS A 480 -5.11 -32.02 14.92
C LYS A 480 -6.53 -32.55 14.73
N SER A 481 -6.88 -33.68 15.35
CA SER A 481 -8.16 -34.36 15.17
C SER A 481 -9.16 -34.10 16.29
N VAL A 482 -8.74 -33.44 17.38
CA VAL A 482 -9.59 -33.07 18.53
C VAL A 482 -10.88 -32.42 18.05
N SER A 483 -12.01 -32.83 18.64
CA SER A 483 -13.35 -32.39 18.26
C SER A 483 -14.07 -31.80 19.47
N PHE A 484 -14.51 -30.55 19.35
CA PHE A 484 -15.22 -29.86 20.43
C PHE A 484 -16.73 -30.11 20.45
N ASN A 485 -17.30 -30.85 19.48
CA ASN A 485 -18.74 -31.09 19.42
C ASN A 485 -19.32 -31.65 20.74
N GLY A 486 -18.61 -32.58 21.39
CA GLY A 486 -19.06 -33.12 22.68
C GLY A 486 -19.08 -32.08 23.80
N LEU A 487 -18.05 -31.22 23.85
CA LEU A 487 -17.93 -30.10 24.80
C LEU A 487 -19.05 -29.08 24.58
N LEU A 488 -19.28 -28.70 23.32
CA LEU A 488 -20.32 -27.74 22.92
C LEU A 488 -21.73 -28.25 23.24
N LEU A 489 -22.01 -29.55 23.05
CA LEU A 489 -23.30 -30.15 23.37
C LEU A 489 -23.58 -30.17 24.88
N ARG A 490 -22.57 -30.45 25.72
CA ARG A 490 -22.72 -30.42 27.19
C ARG A 490 -22.96 -29.01 27.73
N ASN A 491 -22.54 -27.99 27.00
CA ASN A 491 -22.68 -26.59 27.38
C ASN A 491 -23.78 -25.87 26.57
N ALA A 492 -24.64 -26.58 25.85
CA ALA A 492 -25.57 -25.98 24.88
C ALA A 492 -26.49 -24.89 25.48
N SER A 493 -26.85 -24.99 26.76
CA SER A 493 -27.67 -24.00 27.47
C SER A 493 -27.00 -22.64 27.66
N LYS A 494 -25.66 -22.58 27.63
CA LYS A 494 -24.88 -21.33 27.80
C LYS A 494 -24.45 -20.70 26.47
N LEU A 495 -24.71 -21.35 25.34
CA LEU A 495 -24.11 -21.03 24.05
C LEU A 495 -25.14 -20.71 22.97
N GLU A 496 -24.74 -19.91 21.99
CA GLU A 496 -25.55 -19.66 20.79
C GLU A 496 -25.05 -20.46 19.58
N LEU A 497 -25.98 -21.14 18.91
CA LEU A 497 -25.66 -22.01 17.77
C LEU A 497 -24.99 -21.24 16.63
N PHE A 498 -25.48 -20.04 16.33
CA PHE A 498 -24.97 -19.25 15.21
C PHE A 498 -23.55 -18.71 15.47
N GLU A 499 -23.20 -18.43 16.73
CA GLU A 499 -21.81 -18.09 17.10
C GLU A 499 -20.87 -19.28 16.87
N ILE A 500 -21.31 -20.50 17.23
CA ILE A 500 -20.53 -21.73 17.00
C ILE A 500 -20.33 -21.98 15.50
N LEU A 501 -21.41 -21.91 14.71
CA LEU A 501 -21.33 -22.13 13.27
C LEU A 501 -20.45 -21.09 12.60
N GLY A 502 -20.61 -19.83 12.98
CA GLY A 502 -19.86 -18.71 12.44
C GLY A 502 -18.36 -18.72 12.74
N THR A 503 -17.96 -19.28 13.88
CA THR A 503 -16.56 -19.27 14.34
C THR A 503 -15.80 -20.54 14.00
N LEU A 504 -16.46 -21.72 13.98
CA LEU A 504 -15.81 -23.02 13.84
C LEU A 504 -16.03 -23.70 12.47
N TYR A 505 -16.93 -23.17 11.64
CA TYR A 505 -17.26 -23.74 10.34
C TYR A 505 -17.01 -22.72 9.22
N SER A 506 -16.60 -23.21 8.05
CA SER A 506 -16.46 -22.38 6.85
C SER A 506 -17.84 -21.95 6.31
N TYR A 507 -17.85 -21.10 5.28
CA TYR A 507 -19.08 -20.77 4.58
C TYR A 507 -19.77 -21.99 3.96
N GLU A 508 -19.01 -23.03 3.61
CA GLU A 508 -19.52 -24.33 3.12
C GLU A 508 -20.01 -25.23 4.26
N LEU A 509 -19.97 -24.74 5.50
CA LEU A 509 -20.30 -25.49 6.72
C LEU A 509 -19.40 -26.72 6.93
N LYS A 510 -18.16 -26.66 6.45
CA LYS A 510 -17.11 -27.65 6.75
C LYS A 510 -16.41 -27.23 8.03
N SER A 511 -16.17 -28.18 8.93
CA SER A 511 -15.45 -27.91 10.18
C SER A 511 -14.00 -27.52 9.87
N VAL A 512 -13.59 -26.31 10.26
CA VAL A 512 -12.22 -25.81 10.06
C VAL A 512 -11.58 -25.62 11.44
N LYS A 513 -11.05 -26.71 11.97
CA LYS A 513 -10.52 -26.77 13.34
C LYS A 513 -9.00 -26.82 13.44
N PHE A 514 -8.31 -27.04 12.32
CA PHE A 514 -6.87 -27.30 12.32
C PHE A 514 -6.05 -26.14 12.91
N GLY A 515 -6.31 -24.91 12.47
CA GLY A 515 -5.60 -23.73 12.97
C GLY A 515 -5.87 -23.47 14.44
N LEU A 516 -7.14 -23.57 14.86
CA LEU A 516 -7.54 -23.44 16.26
C LEU A 516 -6.91 -24.50 17.15
N ASN A 517 -6.88 -25.76 16.71
CA ASN A 517 -6.26 -26.85 17.45
C ASN A 517 -4.74 -26.65 17.61
N GLU A 518 -4.05 -26.08 16.61
CA GLU A 518 -2.63 -25.72 16.73
C GLU A 518 -2.40 -24.65 17.82
N LEU A 519 -3.26 -23.64 17.91
CA LEU A 519 -3.18 -22.62 18.95
C LEU A 519 -3.46 -23.19 20.34
N LEU A 520 -4.49 -24.03 20.48
CA LEU A 520 -4.81 -24.70 21.74
C LEU A 520 -3.73 -25.70 22.15
N HIS A 521 -3.13 -26.41 21.20
CA HIS A 521 -1.98 -27.28 21.44
C HIS A 521 -0.82 -26.49 22.07
N LEU A 522 -0.46 -25.34 21.50
CA LEU A 522 0.57 -24.45 22.07
C LEU A 522 0.23 -23.99 23.48
N TYR A 523 -1.03 -23.65 23.76
CA TYR A 523 -1.46 -23.27 25.11
C TYR A 523 -1.27 -24.41 26.12
N TYR A 524 -1.77 -25.61 25.80
CA TYR A 524 -1.74 -26.73 26.74
C TYR A 524 -0.37 -27.39 26.91
N LEU A 525 0.62 -27.07 26.07
CA LEU A 525 2.03 -27.45 26.24
C LEU A 525 2.78 -26.62 27.29
N GLN A 526 2.31 -25.41 27.60
CA GLN A 526 2.95 -24.53 28.60
C GLN A 526 2.82 -25.11 30.02
N LYS A 527 3.83 -24.85 30.85
CA LYS A 527 3.81 -25.23 32.27
C LYS A 527 3.02 -24.21 33.07
N GLU A 528 3.28 -22.93 32.80
CA GLU A 528 2.56 -21.83 33.43
C GLU A 528 1.32 -21.46 32.60
N LYS A 529 0.15 -21.58 33.21
CA LYS A 529 -1.13 -21.29 32.55
C LYS A 529 -1.85 -20.18 33.29
N LYS A 530 -2.28 -19.16 32.54
CA LYS A 530 -3.18 -18.13 33.07
C LYS A 530 -4.57 -18.74 33.24
N ALA A 531 -5.15 -18.60 34.43
CA ALA A 531 -6.54 -18.92 34.66
C ALA A 531 -7.42 -17.96 33.85
N LEU A 532 -8.36 -18.51 33.08
CA LEU A 532 -9.28 -17.75 32.24
C LEU A 532 -10.71 -17.99 32.73
N GLU A 533 -11.47 -16.91 32.88
CA GLU A 533 -12.88 -16.98 33.21
C GLU A 533 -13.72 -17.08 31.93
N PHE A 534 -14.79 -17.87 31.97
CA PHE A 534 -15.71 -17.97 30.86
C PHE A 534 -16.43 -16.64 30.63
N GLN A 535 -16.27 -16.09 29.42
CA GLN A 535 -16.96 -14.88 28.96
C GLN A 535 -17.62 -15.15 27.62
N SER A 536 -18.74 -14.49 27.31
CA SER A 536 -19.35 -14.62 25.98
C SER A 536 -18.38 -14.11 24.91
N LEU A 537 -18.38 -14.74 23.74
CA LEU A 537 -17.54 -14.34 22.60
C LEU A 537 -17.73 -12.87 22.18
N GLY A 538 -18.92 -12.30 22.42
CA GLY A 538 -19.21 -10.89 22.15
C GLY A 538 -19.03 -10.51 20.69
N ILE A 539 -19.24 -11.46 19.77
CA ILE A 539 -19.16 -11.23 18.32
C ILE A 539 -20.52 -10.73 17.85
N ASP A 540 -20.50 -9.72 16.97
CA ASP A 540 -21.72 -9.16 16.40
C ASP A 540 -22.54 -10.25 15.69
N LYS A 541 -23.84 -10.34 16.05
CA LYS A 541 -24.76 -11.31 15.46
C LYS A 541 -24.88 -11.09 13.95
N ASP A 542 -24.78 -9.84 13.50
CA ASP A 542 -24.88 -9.48 12.09
C ASP A 542 -23.71 -10.01 11.26
N PHE A 543 -22.56 -10.29 11.89
CA PHE A 543 -21.37 -10.85 11.23
C PHE A 543 -21.63 -12.25 10.61
N PHE A 544 -22.62 -12.98 11.13
CA PHE A 544 -22.92 -14.36 10.73
C PHE A 544 -24.22 -14.52 9.92
N THR A 545 -24.92 -13.42 9.64
CA THR A 545 -26.24 -13.37 8.98
C THR A 545 -26.18 -13.66 7.47
N HIS A 546 -25.61 -14.78 7.07
CA HIS A 546 -25.92 -15.31 5.75
C HIS A 546 -27.30 -15.97 5.83
N LYS A 547 -28.32 -15.32 5.25
CA LYS A 547 -29.73 -15.73 5.24
C LYS A 547 -29.97 -17.23 4.98
N PHE A 548 -29.07 -17.89 4.26
CA PHE A 548 -29.13 -19.31 3.94
C PHE A 548 -28.80 -20.24 5.12
N TYR A 549 -27.92 -19.86 6.05
CA TYR A 549 -27.64 -20.64 7.26
C TYR A 549 -28.84 -20.63 8.21
N GLU A 550 -29.47 -19.46 8.33
CA GLU A 550 -30.65 -19.30 9.18
C GLU A 550 -31.80 -20.17 8.70
N CYS A 551 -32.08 -20.22 7.39
CA CYS A 551 -33.14 -21.08 6.86
C CYS A 551 -32.93 -22.56 7.24
N TRP A 552 -31.75 -23.12 6.92
CA TRP A 552 -31.50 -24.54 7.20
C TRP A 552 -31.48 -24.85 8.70
N ALA A 553 -30.83 -24.00 9.51
CA ALA A 553 -30.84 -24.16 10.96
C ALA A 553 -32.25 -24.01 11.55
N ASN A 554 -33.09 -23.13 11.00
CA ASN A 554 -34.49 -22.95 11.40
C ASN A 554 -35.35 -24.15 11.00
N ASP A 555 -35.11 -24.77 9.84
CA ASP A 555 -35.78 -26.02 9.45
C ASP A 555 -35.42 -27.15 10.42
N ILE A 556 -34.14 -27.26 10.80
CA ILE A 556 -33.71 -28.23 11.82
C ILE A 556 -34.32 -27.90 13.19
N LYS A 557 -34.46 -26.63 13.54
CA LYS A 557 -35.11 -26.18 14.78
C LYS A 557 -36.59 -26.53 14.81
N ALA A 558 -37.30 -26.31 13.71
CA ALA A 558 -38.69 -26.70 13.56
C ALA A 558 -38.86 -28.22 13.60
N PHE A 559 -37.98 -28.97 12.94
CA PHE A 559 -37.95 -30.43 13.03
C PHE A 559 -37.70 -30.90 14.47
N SER A 560 -36.72 -30.32 15.17
CA SER A 560 -36.43 -30.61 16.59
C SER A 560 -37.66 -30.40 17.47
N SER A 561 -38.36 -29.28 17.28
CA SER A 561 -39.58 -28.95 18.02
C SER A 561 -40.72 -29.95 17.74
N HIS A 562 -40.91 -30.33 16.48
CA HIS A 562 -41.91 -31.33 16.07
C HIS A 562 -41.57 -32.73 16.59
N TYR A 563 -40.32 -33.15 16.50
CA TYR A 563 -39.86 -34.44 17.02
C TYR A 563 -40.01 -34.52 18.54
N LYS A 564 -39.65 -33.46 19.26
CA LYS A 564 -39.89 -33.34 20.71
C LYS A 564 -41.38 -33.48 21.04
N SER A 565 -42.24 -32.76 20.35
CA SER A 565 -43.69 -32.80 20.55
C SER A 565 -44.27 -34.19 20.32
N TYR A 566 -43.86 -34.84 19.22
CA TYR A 566 -44.18 -36.23 18.92
C TYR A 566 -43.78 -37.16 20.07
N TYR A 567 -42.52 -37.08 20.51
CA TYR A 567 -41.97 -38.00 21.50
C TYR A 567 -42.67 -37.84 22.86
N LEU A 568 -42.87 -36.59 23.30
CA LEU A 568 -43.57 -36.29 24.54
C LEU A 568 -45.03 -36.75 24.50
N ALA A 569 -45.73 -36.59 23.38
CA ALA A 569 -47.10 -37.05 23.21
C ALA A 569 -47.20 -38.59 23.22
N LYS A 570 -46.33 -39.28 22.48
CA LYS A 570 -46.35 -40.75 22.35
C LYS A 570 -46.00 -41.48 23.64
N TYR A 571 -45.08 -40.93 24.43
CA TYR A 571 -44.54 -41.59 25.62
C TYR A 571 -44.98 -40.95 26.94
N LYS A 572 -45.99 -40.05 26.92
CA LYS A 572 -46.63 -39.50 28.12
C LYS A 572 -47.19 -40.63 28.98
N ASN A 573 -46.94 -40.59 30.29
CA ASN A 573 -47.50 -41.59 31.19
C ASN A 573 -49.04 -41.46 31.23
N PRO A 574 -49.82 -42.48 30.83
CA PRO A 574 -51.28 -42.37 30.77
C PRO A 574 -51.93 -42.22 32.15
N ALA A 575 -51.29 -42.75 33.20
CA ALA A 575 -51.83 -42.77 34.56
C ALA A 575 -51.48 -41.51 35.36
N THR A 576 -50.28 -40.96 35.18
CA THR A 576 -49.79 -39.80 35.97
C THR A 576 -49.72 -38.50 35.17
N GLY A 577 -49.86 -38.56 33.85
CA GLY A 577 -49.67 -37.41 32.95
C GLY A 577 -48.23 -36.91 32.86
N LYS A 578 -47.27 -37.51 33.58
CA LYS A 578 -45.86 -37.07 33.62
C LYS A 578 -45.22 -37.23 32.23
N LEU A 579 -44.54 -36.16 31.80
CA LEU A 579 -43.82 -36.11 30.54
C LEU A 579 -42.45 -36.84 30.65
N PRO A 580 -42.02 -37.58 29.61
CA PRO A 580 -40.85 -38.45 29.67
C PRO A 580 -39.53 -37.73 29.33
N TYR A 581 -39.27 -36.56 29.93
CA TYR A 581 -38.11 -35.71 29.62
C TYR A 581 -36.75 -36.43 29.76
N GLU A 582 -36.52 -37.18 30.83
CA GLU A 582 -35.28 -37.96 31.02
C GLU A 582 -35.11 -39.04 29.93
N LYS A 583 -36.20 -39.69 29.50
CA LYS A 583 -36.14 -40.69 28.43
C LYS A 583 -35.82 -40.03 27.09
N LEU A 584 -36.39 -38.85 26.83
CA LEU A 584 -36.10 -38.08 25.63
C LEU A 584 -34.65 -37.59 25.60
N ASN A 585 -34.14 -37.07 26.73
CA ASN A 585 -32.74 -36.66 26.87
C ASN A 585 -31.77 -37.83 26.61
N ASN A 586 -32.07 -39.01 27.17
CA ASN A 586 -31.32 -40.23 26.93
C ASN A 586 -31.38 -40.67 25.46
N GLN A 587 -32.54 -40.53 24.82
CA GLN A 587 -32.72 -40.88 23.40
C GLN A 587 -31.89 -39.97 22.49
N ILE A 588 -31.92 -38.65 22.72
CA ILE A 588 -31.13 -37.66 21.97
C ILE A 588 -29.63 -37.90 22.17
N SER A 589 -29.21 -38.15 23.42
CA SER A 589 -27.81 -38.46 23.74
C SER A 589 -27.29 -39.67 22.97
N LYS A 590 -28.10 -40.72 22.85
CA LYS A 590 -27.75 -42.00 22.23
C LYS A 590 -27.92 -42.05 20.71
N ILE A 591 -28.31 -40.97 20.04
CA ILE A 591 -28.38 -40.96 18.56
C ILE A 591 -27.03 -41.41 17.99
N PRO A 592 -27.00 -42.43 17.09
CA PRO A 592 -25.78 -43.07 16.64
C PRO A 592 -24.76 -42.12 16.01
N SER A 593 -23.49 -42.38 16.29
CA SER A 593 -22.36 -41.69 15.65
C SER A 593 -22.07 -42.24 14.24
N ASN A 594 -22.37 -43.52 14.01
CA ASN A 594 -22.21 -44.21 12.74
C ASN A 594 -23.25 -43.72 11.71
N THR A 595 -22.81 -43.38 10.50
CA THR A 595 -23.68 -42.81 9.45
C THR A 595 -24.85 -43.73 9.09
N SER A 596 -24.61 -45.02 8.84
CA SER A 596 -25.69 -45.93 8.42
C SER A 596 -26.74 -46.14 9.51
N GLN A 597 -26.32 -46.26 10.76
CA GLN A 597 -27.25 -46.35 11.90
C GLN A 597 -27.98 -45.03 12.15
N PHE A 598 -27.28 -43.90 11.98
CA PHE A 598 -27.86 -42.58 12.08
C PHE A 598 -28.95 -42.36 11.01
N LEU A 599 -28.72 -42.77 9.77
CA LEU A 599 -29.70 -42.61 8.69
C LEU A 599 -30.96 -43.42 8.94
N ARG A 600 -30.83 -44.65 9.47
CA ARG A 600 -32.00 -45.45 9.90
C ARG A 600 -32.77 -44.76 11.03
N TRP A 601 -32.05 -44.28 12.04
CA TRP A 601 -32.67 -43.53 13.13
C TRP A 601 -33.38 -42.27 12.62
N PHE A 602 -32.75 -41.53 11.70
CA PHE A 602 -33.30 -40.31 11.14
C PHE A 602 -34.55 -40.58 10.30
N GLU A 603 -34.53 -41.65 9.50
CA GLU A 603 -35.69 -42.11 8.74
C GLU A 603 -36.88 -42.43 9.64
N GLU A 604 -36.66 -43.23 10.67
CA GLU A 604 -37.67 -43.51 11.68
C GLU A 604 -38.15 -42.23 12.37
N ALA A 605 -37.24 -41.30 12.70
CA ALA A 605 -37.56 -40.06 13.38
C ALA A 605 -38.49 -39.15 12.55
N TYR A 606 -38.17 -38.91 11.28
CA TYR A 606 -39.01 -38.04 10.46
C TYR A 606 -40.34 -38.70 10.07
N GLN A 607 -40.36 -40.03 9.82
CA GLN A 607 -41.61 -40.76 9.53
C GLN A 607 -42.59 -40.70 10.70
N ASN A 608 -42.13 -41.05 11.91
CA ASN A 608 -42.97 -41.00 13.11
C ASN A 608 -43.44 -39.56 13.45
N THR A 609 -42.58 -38.57 13.20
CA THR A 609 -42.94 -37.15 13.40
C THR A 609 -44.03 -36.74 12.41
N ASN A 610 -43.90 -37.12 11.14
CA ASN A 610 -44.89 -36.85 10.10
C ASN A 610 -46.23 -37.55 10.33
N GLU A 611 -46.25 -38.75 10.92
CA GLU A 611 -47.50 -39.42 11.31
C GLU A 611 -48.29 -38.61 12.35
N THR A 612 -47.57 -37.87 13.19
CA THR A 612 -48.17 -37.03 14.24
C THR A 612 -48.59 -35.65 13.70
N LEU A 613 -47.84 -35.11 12.75
CA LEU A 613 -48.15 -33.85 12.06
C LEU A 613 -49.22 -34.08 11.00
N LYS A 614 -50.47 -33.70 11.29
CA LYS A 614 -51.57 -33.82 10.33
C LYS A 614 -51.35 -32.85 9.14
N LYS A 615 -50.81 -33.39 8.04
CA LYS A 615 -50.76 -32.92 6.63
C LYS A 615 -50.17 -31.55 6.24
N GLU A 616 -49.99 -30.56 7.11
CA GLU A 616 -49.55 -29.22 6.65
C GLU A 616 -48.02 -29.05 6.51
N GLN A 617 -47.20 -29.86 7.17
CA GLN A 617 -45.74 -29.84 7.00
C GLN A 617 -45.17 -31.26 7.11
N LYS A 618 -44.46 -31.71 6.07
CA LYS A 618 -43.82 -33.03 6.03
C LYS A 618 -42.30 -32.86 5.97
N TRP A 619 -41.62 -33.57 6.85
CA TRP A 619 -40.16 -33.69 6.87
C TRP A 619 -39.69 -34.83 5.97
N ASP A 620 -38.54 -34.70 5.35
CA ASP A 620 -37.88 -35.73 4.54
C ASP A 620 -36.35 -35.64 4.68
N ASP A 621 -35.62 -36.32 3.80
CA ASP A 621 -34.17 -36.35 3.81
C ASP A 621 -33.50 -35.05 3.36
N SER A 622 -34.24 -34.06 2.85
CA SER A 622 -33.72 -32.72 2.50
C SER A 622 -33.02 -32.03 3.68
N LEU A 623 -33.44 -32.30 4.92
CA LEU A 623 -32.80 -31.79 6.13
C LEU A 623 -31.33 -32.21 6.28
N LEU A 624 -30.92 -33.30 5.62
CA LEU A 624 -29.53 -33.78 5.65
C LEU A 624 -28.63 -33.06 4.65
N TYR A 625 -29.19 -32.23 3.77
CA TYR A 625 -28.43 -31.47 2.77
C TYR A 625 -28.32 -30.02 3.22
N ASN A 626 -27.10 -29.49 3.21
CA ASN A 626 -26.88 -28.09 3.55
C ASN A 626 -27.40 -27.14 2.45
N HIS A 627 -27.27 -25.83 2.66
CA HIS A 627 -27.73 -24.82 1.68
C HIS A 627 -27.05 -24.88 0.29
N LEU A 628 -25.92 -25.60 0.15
CA LEU A 628 -25.25 -25.86 -1.13
C LEU A 628 -25.68 -27.19 -1.76
N GLY A 629 -26.60 -27.93 -1.13
CA GLY A 629 -27.00 -29.27 -1.54
C GLY A 629 -25.99 -30.37 -1.19
N GLU A 630 -25.00 -30.10 -0.31
CA GLU A 630 -24.04 -31.11 0.12
C GLU A 630 -24.62 -31.96 1.27
N PHE A 631 -24.56 -33.28 1.10
CA PHE A 631 -24.99 -34.25 2.10
C PHE A 631 -24.12 -34.17 3.37
N SER A 632 -24.69 -33.70 4.47
CA SER A 632 -24.00 -33.32 5.71
C SER A 632 -24.64 -33.91 6.98
N PRO A 633 -24.83 -35.24 7.07
CA PRO A 633 -25.54 -35.88 8.18
C PRO A 633 -24.87 -35.66 9.55
N GLY A 634 -23.53 -35.54 9.58
CA GLY A 634 -22.79 -35.26 10.80
C GLY A 634 -23.07 -33.88 11.38
N LEU A 635 -23.22 -32.87 10.52
CA LEU A 635 -23.53 -31.50 10.92
C LEU A 635 -25.01 -31.36 11.33
N PHE A 636 -25.93 -31.93 10.54
CA PHE A 636 -27.34 -32.02 10.94
C PHE A 636 -27.46 -32.62 12.35
N ARG A 637 -26.78 -33.75 12.59
CA ARG A 637 -26.83 -34.43 13.89
C ARG A 637 -26.32 -33.52 15.02
N PHE A 638 -25.24 -32.77 14.78
CA PHE A 638 -24.73 -31.82 15.76
C PHE A 638 -25.76 -30.72 16.05
N ILE A 639 -26.29 -30.06 15.02
CA ILE A 639 -27.27 -28.98 15.14
C ILE A 639 -28.53 -29.46 15.86
N PHE A 640 -29.09 -30.60 15.43
CA PHE A 640 -30.27 -31.20 16.04
C PHE A 640 -30.05 -31.49 17.52
N LYS A 641 -28.94 -32.16 17.88
CA LYS A 641 -28.63 -32.43 19.29
C LYS A 641 -28.45 -31.14 20.09
N PHE A 642 -27.78 -30.15 19.52
CA PHE A 642 -27.53 -28.87 20.19
C PHE A 642 -28.84 -28.15 20.54
N ILE A 643 -29.73 -28.00 19.55
CA ILE A 643 -31.04 -27.39 19.74
C ILE A 643 -31.86 -28.19 20.76
N ALA A 644 -31.91 -29.51 20.61
CA ALA A 644 -32.71 -30.35 21.48
C ALA A 644 -32.23 -30.33 22.95
N PHE A 645 -30.91 -30.30 23.21
CA PHE A 645 -30.39 -30.14 24.57
C PHE A 645 -30.67 -28.74 25.14
N LYS A 646 -30.50 -27.68 24.35
CA LYS A 646 -30.80 -26.31 24.77
C LYS A 646 -32.28 -26.15 25.16
N ASP A 647 -33.19 -26.70 24.36
CA ASP A 647 -34.64 -26.67 24.61
C ASP A 647 -35.06 -27.54 25.80
N LEU A 648 -34.30 -28.58 26.15
CA LEU A 648 -34.59 -29.45 27.31
C LEU A 648 -34.11 -28.82 28.62
N ASP A 649 -32.91 -28.22 28.64
CA ASP A 649 -32.38 -27.55 29.84
C ASP A 649 -33.28 -26.38 30.28
N THR A 650 -33.87 -25.65 29.32
CA THR A 650 -34.74 -24.50 29.60
C THR A 650 -36.05 -24.92 30.29
N GLU A 651 -36.54 -26.14 30.04
CA GLU A 651 -37.83 -26.63 30.56
C GLU A 651 -37.71 -27.45 31.85
N VAL A 652 -36.55 -28.03 32.14
CA VAL A 652 -36.31 -28.80 33.38
C VAL A 652 -36.03 -27.87 34.59
N GLN A 653 -35.74 -26.59 34.34
CA GLN A 653 -35.55 -25.56 35.38
C GLN A 653 -36.88 -24.91 35.87
N PHE A 654 -38.03 -25.31 35.32
CA PHE A 654 -39.39 -24.96 35.79
C PHE A 654 -40.09 -26.18 36.39
#